data_AF-A0A7Z9C4Z2-F1
#
_entry.id   AF-A0A7Z9C4Z2-F1
#
_cell.length_a   1.000
_cell.length_b   1.000
_cell.length_c   1.000
_cell.angle_alpha   90.00
_cell.angle_beta   90.00
_cell.angle_gamma   90.00
#
_symmetry.space_group_name_H-M   'P 1'
#
loop_
_entity.id
_entity.type
_entity.pdbx_description
1 polymer ?
#
loop_
_entity_poly.entity_id
_entity_poly.type
_entity_poly.pdbx_seq_one_letter_code
_entity_poly.pdbx_strand_id
1 'polypeptide(L)'
;MLNDSQLTDFYQVGGSLTSDAPTYVKRQADEDLYQALKAGEFCYVFNARQMGKSSLRVKTMQRLQADGIRCAAIDLTAIGTSGITLEQWYAGIIDSLASSLDLYNTFDLDTWWEKNQRLSYVNRLHKFIETILLQNINQKLIIFIDEIDSILSLNFSVDDFFALIRSCYNQRPDLPTYRNLSFAILGVATPGDLIQDKTRTPFNIGKAIKLNGFQIHEAKNLITGLTGKVENPEAVIQEVLNWTSGQPFLTQKLCYLIEKNLPSLASELEREWVANLVYNHFIKNWESQDEPEHLRTIRDRLLYNKQRAGLLLGFYQKVITQENFINYNSSEGLIKKTDEINRHGSLEETELRLSGLVTKKGEKLTIFNQIYREVFNLNWIRQELGKLRPYSESIEAWLASDSQDESRLLRGQALQDALVWTKGKSLSDMDYQFLSASQQKNLEVQQEAQVILSEAKQKAEHLLLEAREIIRLERQSSEALQKFPNAQLEALILAIKAAKDLKQLVNNIPLGDYPTLQPLVALHKILDDISERNHFPSQDALRCVCFSPDGQLLATATLKGMVQLWNLQGKKIKQFCHSSAIWSIDFSRDGELLAIADDDGVNLWNLKTQEINRLYHGISVRSLHFSPDHQFLATASLDGQVCLWNLERNQIKQWHYPSALTSISFSPNSQFLAVASEDHTTRLWNLQGEEIQLFSHQNQITSLSFSPSEQFLATASVDGIVHLWNLQGEEIKQFYHQNWVMSVQFSPDGQYLATASGNGNAYLWNIEGQEIQQFPHQNWVTNLSFSPDGKQLATTSVDGIARLWEIQHQKVQPFFSQGPIRSVTFSPDCQLLATTTLATTTSKGFLHLFNRESEKIQQFHHPIWLTSVSFSYDSQFIAAISGDGIAYLWNLQGQELRQFSCESPLVCLSFSTSQYWLAIASVNGTVHLVDWQGQELQKFHHPSWVWGIKFSSDGQLMSTISGDGIARLWNLQGQEIQQFYPPQKIRMMSFSTDSDCLATTSEDGLICLWTFQGKEIQRFYNPPTSPIINLSFNSQLMATVCEDGIVRLWTLEGQELQQFRLKNPASCVNFSSDGSLLAIAFTDGTVRLWRGLEDQLAAGYQWLEDYLLQYPKTFS
;
A
#
# COMPACT_ATOMS: atom_id res chain seq x y z
N MET A 1 82.29 -3.21 -57.91
CA MET A 1 80.97 -3.40 -57.29
C MET A 1 81.04 -2.70 -55.94
N LEU A 2 80.31 -1.66 -55.59
CA LEU A 2 79.18 -0.95 -56.20
C LEU A 2 79.46 0.55 -56.15
N ASN A 3 79.11 1.26 -57.22
CA ASN A 3 78.95 2.71 -57.24
C ASN A 3 77.66 3.04 -56.49
N ASP A 4 77.75 3.86 -55.44
CA ASP A 4 76.65 4.74 -55.03
C ASP A 4 77.21 6.15 -54.91
N SER A 5 76.85 6.97 -55.88
CA SER A 5 77.04 8.42 -55.85
C SER A 5 76.19 9.00 -54.73
N GLN A 6 76.80 9.30 -53.58
CA GLN A 6 76.21 10.16 -52.56
C GLN A 6 76.01 11.57 -53.16
N LEU A 7 74.83 11.82 -53.73
CA LEU A 7 74.29 13.16 -53.88
C LEU A 7 74.10 13.73 -52.48
N THR A 8 75.04 14.56 -52.04
CA THR A 8 74.84 15.40 -50.85
C THR A 8 73.73 16.39 -51.19
N ASP A 9 72.52 16.15 -50.67
CA ASP A 9 71.41 17.08 -50.80
C ASP A 9 71.80 18.45 -50.21
N PHE A 10 71.46 19.53 -50.91
CA PHE A 10 71.87 20.87 -50.49
C PHE A 10 71.13 21.27 -49.21
N TYR A 11 69.82 20.99 -49.14
CA TYR A 11 69.00 21.23 -47.95
C TYR A 11 68.99 20.04 -46.99
N GLN A 12 69.25 20.31 -45.72
CA GLN A 12 69.22 19.31 -44.66
C GLN A 12 67.97 19.51 -43.79
N VAL A 13 67.06 18.55 -43.84
CA VAL A 13 65.80 18.55 -43.08
C VAL A 13 65.96 17.72 -41.81
N GLY A 14 65.96 18.40 -40.66
CA GLY A 14 66.12 17.76 -39.35
C GLY A 14 67.57 17.66 -38.85
N GLY A 15 67.73 17.48 -37.55
CA GLY A 15 69.04 17.45 -36.88
C GLY A 15 69.72 18.83 -36.76
N SER A 16 70.88 18.87 -36.10
CA SER A 16 71.73 20.06 -36.01
C SER A 16 72.61 20.20 -37.24
N LEU A 17 72.62 21.39 -37.85
CA LEU A 17 73.54 21.70 -38.95
C LEU A 17 74.97 21.78 -38.42
N THR A 18 75.93 21.21 -39.16
CA THR A 18 77.35 21.37 -38.86
C THR A 18 77.77 22.84 -39.08
N SER A 19 78.94 23.20 -38.55
CA SER A 19 79.45 24.57 -38.62
C SER A 19 79.64 25.11 -40.03
N ASP A 20 80.00 24.21 -40.94
CA ASP A 20 80.37 24.52 -42.32
C ASP A 20 79.20 24.26 -43.29
N ALA A 21 78.00 23.95 -42.76
CA ALA A 21 76.83 23.68 -43.56
C ALA A 21 76.45 24.90 -44.42
N PRO A 22 76.35 24.76 -45.76
CA PRO A 22 76.09 25.87 -46.67
C PRO A 22 74.69 26.47 -46.48
N THR A 23 73.76 25.70 -45.92
CA THR A 23 72.37 26.11 -45.66
C THR A 23 72.14 26.78 -44.30
N TYR A 24 73.19 26.99 -43.51
CA TYR A 24 73.05 27.73 -42.26
C TYR A 24 72.78 29.21 -42.51
N VAL A 25 71.67 29.70 -41.96
CA VAL A 25 71.28 31.11 -41.99
C VAL A 25 71.75 31.79 -40.71
N LYS A 26 72.70 32.73 -40.83
CA LYS A 26 73.17 33.55 -39.72
C LYS A 26 72.09 34.56 -39.35
N ARG A 27 71.63 34.54 -38.10
CA ARG A 27 70.59 35.44 -37.55
C ARG A 27 71.21 36.44 -36.58
N GLN A 28 70.46 37.48 -36.21
CA GLN A 28 70.88 38.40 -35.14
C GLN A 28 71.21 37.68 -33.82
N ALA A 29 70.46 36.61 -33.50
CA ALA A 29 70.68 35.80 -32.30
C ALA A 29 72.07 35.13 -32.23
N ASP A 30 72.70 34.84 -33.37
CA ASP A 30 74.07 34.32 -33.44
C ASP A 30 75.08 35.30 -32.87
N GLU A 31 74.89 36.59 -33.13
CA GLU A 31 75.78 37.62 -32.62
C GLU A 31 75.43 37.97 -31.17
N ASP A 32 74.13 38.06 -30.85
CA ASP A 32 73.69 38.39 -29.50
C ASP A 32 74.13 37.34 -28.46
N LEU A 33 74.02 36.05 -28.78
CA LEU A 33 74.46 34.97 -27.90
C LEU A 33 75.98 34.94 -27.75
N TYR A 34 76.70 35.04 -28.87
CA TYR A 34 78.16 35.03 -28.87
C TYR A 34 78.75 36.19 -28.06
N GLN A 35 78.29 37.42 -28.27
CA GLN A 35 78.78 38.59 -27.55
C GLN A 35 78.44 38.55 -26.07
N ALA A 36 77.22 38.11 -25.71
CA ALA A 36 76.81 37.98 -24.32
C ALA A 36 77.66 36.95 -23.57
N LEU A 37 77.88 35.77 -24.16
CA LEU A 37 78.70 34.73 -23.56
C LEU A 37 80.18 35.12 -23.46
N LYS A 38 80.73 35.81 -24.49
CA LYS A 38 82.10 36.35 -24.46
C LYS A 38 82.29 37.39 -23.35
N ALA A 39 81.27 38.21 -23.09
CA ALA A 39 81.23 39.14 -21.97
C ALA A 39 81.11 38.46 -20.59
N GLY A 40 80.80 37.17 -20.53
CA GLY A 40 80.62 36.42 -19.29
C GLY A 40 79.19 36.44 -18.76
N GLU A 41 78.19 36.79 -19.57
CA GLU A 41 76.78 36.75 -19.18
C GLU A 41 76.25 35.32 -19.15
N PHE A 42 75.36 35.02 -18.20
CA PHE A 42 74.51 33.82 -18.30
C PHE A 42 73.47 34.07 -19.38
N CYS A 43 73.17 33.08 -20.22
CA CYS A 43 72.22 33.23 -21.31
C CYS A 43 71.20 32.10 -21.31
N TYR A 44 69.98 32.39 -21.77
CA TYR A 44 69.01 31.34 -22.08
C TYR A 44 68.31 31.57 -23.42
N VAL A 45 68.16 30.47 -24.17
CA VAL A 45 67.59 30.41 -25.53
C VAL A 45 66.35 29.52 -25.49
N PHE A 46 65.25 30.11 -25.04
CA PHE A 46 63.98 29.43 -24.85
C PHE A 46 63.02 29.71 -25.99
N ASN A 47 62.74 28.68 -26.79
CA ASN A 47 61.85 28.78 -27.94
C ASN A 47 61.24 27.42 -28.29
N ALA A 48 60.20 27.43 -29.12
CA ALA A 48 59.55 26.24 -29.64
C ALA A 48 60.53 25.26 -30.32
N ARG A 49 60.10 24.01 -30.49
CA ARG A 49 60.89 22.98 -31.17
C ARG A 49 61.26 23.42 -32.58
N GLN A 50 62.38 22.90 -33.07
CA GLN A 50 62.81 23.08 -34.47
C GLN A 50 63.09 24.54 -34.90
N MET A 51 63.42 25.43 -33.95
CA MET A 51 63.85 26.82 -34.22
C MET A 51 65.37 26.98 -34.46
N GLY A 52 66.10 25.88 -34.68
CA GLY A 52 67.55 25.88 -34.93
C GLY A 52 68.40 26.23 -33.70
N LYS A 53 67.98 25.82 -32.50
CA LYS A 53 68.69 26.05 -31.23
C LYS A 53 70.03 25.30 -31.16
N SER A 54 70.03 24.02 -31.47
CA SER A 54 71.23 23.18 -31.43
C SER A 54 72.27 23.63 -32.47
N SER A 55 71.84 24.03 -33.67
CA SER A 55 72.73 24.61 -34.69
C SER A 55 73.37 25.93 -34.21
N LEU A 56 72.60 26.80 -33.54
CA LEU A 56 73.10 28.04 -32.93
C LEU A 56 74.15 27.75 -31.84
N ARG A 57 73.90 26.74 -30.99
CA ARG A 57 74.84 26.28 -29.95
C ARG A 57 76.16 25.84 -30.56
N VAL A 58 76.13 24.94 -31.56
CA VAL A 58 77.33 24.41 -32.22
C VAL A 58 78.18 25.54 -32.82
N LYS A 59 77.57 26.47 -33.57
CA LYS A 59 78.29 27.61 -34.17
C LYS A 59 78.89 28.54 -33.12
N THR A 60 78.12 28.85 -32.07
CA THR A 60 78.57 29.76 -31.01
C THR A 60 79.73 29.15 -30.23
N MET A 61 79.63 27.87 -29.87
CA MET A 61 80.68 27.14 -29.15
C MET A 61 82.00 27.12 -29.91
N GLN A 62 81.98 26.81 -31.21
CA GLN A 62 83.20 26.84 -32.02
C GLN A 62 83.82 28.24 -32.13
N ARG A 63 83.01 29.29 -32.31
CA ARG A 63 83.50 30.69 -32.33
C ARG A 63 84.18 31.05 -31.01
N LEU A 64 83.62 30.63 -29.88
CA LEU A 64 84.19 30.88 -28.55
C LEU A 64 85.49 30.08 -28.34
N GLN A 65 85.53 28.82 -28.78
CA GLN A 65 86.74 27.99 -28.72
C GLN A 65 87.88 28.56 -29.59
N ALA A 66 87.56 29.09 -30.78
CA ALA A 66 88.53 29.78 -31.64
C ALA A 66 89.12 31.03 -30.98
N ASP A 67 88.36 31.70 -30.11
CA ASP A 67 88.82 32.83 -29.29
C ASP A 67 89.58 32.41 -28.02
N GLY A 68 89.87 31.12 -27.84
CA GLY A 68 90.57 30.59 -26.67
C GLY A 68 89.73 30.47 -25.40
N ILE A 69 88.40 30.48 -25.52
CA ILE A 69 87.48 30.25 -24.39
C ILE A 69 87.16 28.76 -24.31
N ARG A 70 87.23 28.16 -23.11
CA ARG A 70 86.90 26.74 -22.94
C ARG A 70 85.39 26.55 -22.87
N CYS A 71 84.87 25.53 -23.55
CA CYS A 71 83.44 25.25 -23.58
C CYS A 71 83.16 23.78 -23.27
N ALA A 72 82.05 23.52 -22.58
CA ALA A 72 81.47 22.19 -22.38
C ALA A 72 80.01 22.20 -22.84
N ALA A 73 79.50 21.07 -23.33
CA ALA A 73 78.10 20.93 -23.73
C ALA A 73 77.50 19.70 -23.06
N ILE A 74 76.37 19.89 -22.37
CA ILE A 74 75.58 18.85 -21.73
C ILE A 74 74.29 18.70 -22.51
N ASP A 75 74.05 17.52 -23.04
CA ASP A 75 72.75 17.13 -23.59
C ASP A 75 71.99 16.34 -22.52
N LEU A 76 70.92 16.92 -21.99
CA LEU A 76 70.17 16.29 -20.90
C LEU A 76 69.36 15.08 -21.35
N THR A 77 69.05 14.96 -22.65
CA THR A 77 68.40 13.75 -23.18
C THR A 77 69.35 12.56 -23.19
N ALA A 78 70.64 12.80 -23.44
CA ALA A 78 71.67 11.76 -23.47
C ALA A 78 71.97 11.17 -22.09
N ILE A 79 71.68 11.89 -21.01
CA ILE A 79 71.79 11.40 -19.63
C ILE A 79 70.68 10.38 -19.30
N GLY A 80 69.51 10.52 -19.93
CA GLY A 80 68.35 9.63 -19.76
C GLY A 80 67.13 10.34 -19.16
N THR A 81 65.95 10.04 -19.71
CA THR A 81 64.67 10.71 -19.38
C THR A 81 63.63 9.80 -18.73
N SER A 82 63.83 8.48 -18.77
CA SER A 82 62.89 7.49 -18.22
C SER A 82 63.65 6.39 -17.47
N GLY A 83 63.22 6.08 -16.24
CA GLY A 83 63.82 5.02 -15.42
C GLY A 83 65.15 5.37 -14.73
N ILE A 84 65.60 6.62 -14.78
CA ILE A 84 66.80 7.12 -14.11
C ILE A 84 66.49 7.55 -12.66
N THR A 85 67.47 7.45 -11.77
CA THR A 85 67.38 7.97 -10.38
C THR A 85 68.01 9.36 -10.26
N LEU A 86 67.63 10.12 -9.22
CA LEU A 86 68.21 11.45 -8.93
C LEU A 86 69.74 11.40 -8.80
N GLU A 87 70.27 10.32 -8.21
CA GLU A 87 71.70 10.07 -8.08
C GLU A 87 72.40 9.91 -9.43
N GLN A 88 71.88 9.02 -10.27
CA GLN A 88 72.40 8.77 -11.62
C GLN A 88 72.34 10.03 -12.49
N TRP A 89 71.31 10.87 -12.31
CA TRP A 89 71.16 12.12 -13.05
C TRP A 89 72.26 13.13 -12.70
N TYR A 90 72.52 13.39 -11.41
CA TYR A 90 73.61 14.28 -11.00
C TYR A 90 75.00 13.70 -11.32
N ALA A 91 75.18 12.39 -11.19
CA ALA A 91 76.42 11.72 -11.58
C ALA A 91 76.67 11.87 -13.09
N GLY A 92 75.63 11.68 -13.92
CA GLY A 92 75.70 11.87 -15.37
C GLY A 92 76.02 13.30 -15.80
N ILE A 93 75.56 14.32 -15.05
CA ILE A 93 75.96 15.72 -15.28
C ILE A 93 77.46 15.92 -15.03
N ILE A 94 77.99 15.39 -13.93
CA ILE A 94 79.43 15.48 -13.62
C ILE A 94 80.24 14.72 -14.68
N ASP A 95 79.79 13.54 -15.06
CA ASP A 95 80.42 12.70 -16.08
C ASP A 95 80.48 13.43 -17.44
N SER A 96 79.35 13.99 -17.89
CA SER A 96 79.27 14.77 -19.12
C SER A 96 80.20 15.99 -19.11
N LEU A 97 80.33 16.68 -17.97
CA LEU A 97 81.25 17.80 -17.80
C LEU A 97 82.71 17.35 -17.78
N ALA A 98 83.05 16.28 -17.07
CA ALA A 98 84.39 15.74 -17.00
C ALA A 98 84.88 15.26 -18.37
N SER A 99 83.99 14.58 -19.12
CA SER A 99 84.21 14.14 -20.50
C SER A 99 84.39 15.32 -21.46
N SER A 100 83.49 16.30 -21.44
CA SER A 100 83.56 17.48 -22.33
C SER A 100 84.81 18.36 -22.11
N LEU A 101 85.41 18.29 -20.92
CA LEU A 101 86.55 19.11 -20.51
C LEU A 101 87.86 18.32 -20.40
N ASP A 102 87.88 17.05 -20.83
CA ASP A 102 89.06 16.17 -20.82
C ASP A 102 89.67 15.99 -19.41
N LEU A 103 88.85 15.93 -18.35
CA LEU A 103 89.30 15.98 -16.95
C LEU A 103 89.63 14.61 -16.33
N TYR A 104 89.29 13.49 -16.98
CA TYR A 104 89.47 12.15 -16.41
C TYR A 104 90.91 11.79 -16.03
N ASN A 105 91.90 12.48 -16.60
CA ASN A 105 93.31 12.32 -16.22
C ASN A 105 93.60 12.81 -14.79
N THR A 106 92.75 13.68 -14.24
CA THR A 106 92.93 14.33 -12.93
C THR A 106 91.74 14.10 -11.98
N PHE A 107 90.68 13.47 -12.49
CA PHE A 107 89.41 13.31 -11.80
C PHE A 107 88.82 11.93 -12.11
N ASP A 108 88.55 11.15 -11.07
CA ASP A 108 87.86 9.86 -11.18
C ASP A 108 86.49 9.99 -10.52
N LEU A 109 85.42 9.71 -11.28
CA LEU A 109 84.04 9.96 -10.84
C LEU A 109 83.64 9.06 -9.69
N ASP A 110 83.92 7.76 -9.77
CA ASP A 110 83.49 6.76 -8.78
C ASP A 110 84.11 7.05 -7.40
N THR A 111 85.43 7.26 -7.36
CA THR A 111 86.15 7.59 -6.13
C THR A 111 85.73 8.96 -5.56
N TRP A 112 85.48 9.95 -6.43
CA TRP A 112 84.97 11.26 -6.01
C TRP A 112 83.58 11.16 -5.41
N TRP A 113 82.71 10.36 -6.02
CA TRP A 113 81.32 10.18 -5.62
C TRP A 113 81.24 9.51 -4.24
N GLU A 114 81.99 8.43 -4.02
CA GLU A 114 82.08 7.72 -2.74
C GLU A 114 82.67 8.61 -1.62
N LYS A 115 83.77 9.32 -1.90
CA LYS A 115 84.43 10.18 -0.90
C LYS A 115 83.51 11.30 -0.40
N ASN A 116 82.59 11.75 -1.23
CA ASN A 116 81.65 12.82 -0.91
C ASN A 116 80.24 12.32 -0.57
N GLN A 117 80.08 11.04 -0.21
CA GLN A 117 78.77 10.43 0.02
C GLN A 117 77.90 11.12 1.09
N ARG A 118 78.52 11.82 2.04
CA ARG A 118 77.84 12.58 3.10
C ARG A 118 77.16 13.87 2.63
N LEU A 119 77.47 14.33 1.42
CA LEU A 119 76.86 15.52 0.81
C LEU A 119 75.63 15.12 -0.01
N SER A 120 74.61 15.99 -0.05
CA SER A 120 73.50 15.88 -0.99
C SER A 120 74.02 15.91 -2.45
N TYR A 121 73.27 15.33 -3.38
CA TYR A 121 73.70 15.23 -4.78
C TYR A 121 74.02 16.60 -5.42
N VAL A 122 73.20 17.63 -5.13
CA VAL A 122 73.47 19.02 -5.56
C VAL A 122 74.76 19.58 -4.94
N ASN A 123 75.05 19.28 -3.67
CA ASN A 123 76.28 19.74 -3.02
C ASN A 123 77.53 18.98 -3.51
N ARG A 124 77.38 17.73 -3.97
CA ARG A 124 78.47 17.02 -4.66
C ARG A 124 78.80 17.69 -5.99
N LEU A 125 77.79 18.09 -6.76
CA LEU A 125 77.97 18.86 -8.00
C LEU A 125 78.56 20.25 -7.72
N HIS A 126 78.07 20.96 -6.69
CA HIS A 126 78.65 22.25 -6.28
C HIS A 126 80.13 22.09 -5.94
N LYS A 127 80.48 21.15 -5.07
CA LYS A 127 81.86 20.90 -4.69
C LYS A 127 82.74 20.53 -5.88
N PHE A 128 82.22 19.75 -6.84
CA PHE A 128 82.93 19.47 -8.09
C PHE A 128 83.20 20.73 -8.91
N ILE A 129 82.21 21.61 -9.07
CA ILE A 129 82.39 22.91 -9.75
C ILE A 129 83.48 23.74 -9.05
N GLU A 130 83.41 23.83 -7.72
CA GLU A 130 84.30 24.68 -6.92
C GLU A 130 85.75 24.16 -6.86
N THR A 131 85.94 22.88 -6.54
CA THR A 131 87.27 22.33 -6.24
C THR A 131 87.94 21.67 -7.44
N ILE A 132 87.18 21.24 -8.45
CA ILE A 132 87.71 20.56 -9.63
C ILE A 132 87.65 21.49 -10.85
N LEU A 133 86.46 21.95 -11.27
CA LEU A 133 86.34 22.75 -12.50
C LEU A 133 87.06 24.09 -12.39
N LEU A 134 86.77 24.89 -11.36
CA LEU A 134 87.33 26.24 -11.20
C LEU A 134 88.82 26.24 -10.83
N GLN A 135 89.36 25.15 -10.28
CA GLN A 135 90.79 25.05 -9.95
C GLN A 135 91.65 24.55 -11.11
N ASN A 136 91.13 23.64 -11.93
CA ASN A 136 91.87 23.08 -13.07
C ASN A 136 91.77 23.96 -14.33
N ILE A 137 90.74 24.79 -14.44
CA ILE A 137 90.49 25.65 -15.62
C ILE A 137 90.66 27.13 -15.23
N ASN A 138 91.83 27.67 -15.55
CA ASN A 138 92.18 29.09 -15.27
C ASN A 138 91.66 30.08 -16.32
N GLN A 139 91.02 29.58 -17.39
CA GLN A 139 90.44 30.38 -18.48
C GLN A 139 88.93 30.59 -18.27
N LYS A 140 88.31 31.45 -19.08
CA LYS A 140 86.84 31.52 -19.14
C LYS A 140 86.28 30.17 -19.59
N LEU A 141 85.27 29.68 -18.88
CA LEU A 141 84.56 28.44 -19.07
C LEU A 141 83.08 28.71 -19.32
N ILE A 142 82.55 28.21 -20.44
CA ILE A 142 81.13 28.31 -20.77
C ILE A 142 80.53 26.90 -20.82
N ILE A 143 79.49 26.67 -20.03
CA ILE A 143 78.74 25.40 -20.00
C ILE A 143 77.43 25.60 -20.74
N PHE A 144 77.28 24.93 -21.88
CA PHE A 144 76.02 24.83 -22.62
C PHE A 144 75.19 23.68 -22.07
N ILE A 145 73.94 23.93 -21.73
CA ILE A 145 72.96 22.92 -21.31
C ILE A 145 71.86 22.92 -22.37
N ASP A 146 71.73 21.82 -23.10
CA ASP A 146 70.76 21.67 -24.20
C ASP A 146 69.61 20.73 -23.81
N GLU A 147 68.52 20.78 -24.57
CA GLU A 147 67.31 19.98 -24.37
C GLU A 147 66.72 20.07 -22.94
N ILE A 148 66.59 21.31 -22.41
CA ILE A 148 66.06 21.55 -21.06
C ILE A 148 64.63 21.02 -20.84
N ASP A 149 63.84 20.85 -21.91
CA ASP A 149 62.49 20.28 -21.81
C ASP A 149 62.47 18.80 -21.41
N SER A 150 63.60 18.09 -21.52
CA SER A 150 63.75 16.72 -20.99
C SER A 150 63.52 16.63 -19.48
N ILE A 151 63.83 17.70 -18.73
CA ILE A 151 63.61 17.78 -17.29
C ILE A 151 62.12 17.68 -16.93
N LEU A 152 61.24 18.18 -17.81
CA LEU A 152 59.79 18.13 -17.58
C LEU A 152 59.24 16.69 -17.60
N SER A 153 60.02 15.74 -18.14
CA SER A 153 59.67 14.32 -18.19
C SER A 153 60.22 13.49 -17.02
N LEU A 154 61.07 14.07 -16.16
CA LEU A 154 61.61 13.38 -14.99
C LEU A 154 60.54 13.19 -13.92
N ASN A 155 60.58 12.05 -13.22
CA ASN A 155 59.67 11.71 -12.12
C ASN A 155 60.11 12.26 -10.75
N PHE A 156 61.17 13.07 -10.70
CA PHE A 156 61.68 13.74 -9.50
C PHE A 156 61.97 15.22 -9.79
N SER A 157 61.99 16.05 -8.75
CA SER A 157 62.35 17.46 -8.86
C SER A 157 63.85 17.65 -8.98
N VAL A 158 64.26 18.55 -9.87
CA VAL A 158 65.65 19.01 -10.03
C VAL A 158 65.79 20.51 -9.74
N ASP A 159 64.88 21.09 -8.96
CA ASP A 159 64.88 22.53 -8.66
C ASP A 159 66.19 22.99 -8.01
N ASP A 160 66.83 22.11 -7.24
CA ASP A 160 68.12 22.36 -6.59
C ASP A 160 69.26 22.54 -7.59
N PHE A 161 69.18 21.95 -8.79
CA PHE A 161 70.16 22.15 -9.87
C PHE A 161 70.15 23.60 -10.37
N PHE A 162 68.95 24.16 -10.59
CA PHE A 162 68.79 25.57 -10.98
C PHE A 162 69.11 26.53 -9.83
N ALA A 163 68.82 26.13 -8.59
CA ALA A 163 69.25 26.86 -7.41
C ALA A 163 70.78 26.93 -7.31
N LEU A 164 71.50 25.85 -7.64
CA LEU A 164 72.95 25.82 -7.71
C LEU A 164 73.49 26.75 -8.82
N ILE A 165 72.93 26.70 -10.03
CA ILE A 165 73.32 27.63 -11.12
C ILE A 165 73.13 29.08 -10.66
N ARG A 166 72.03 29.39 -9.95
CA ARG A 166 71.81 30.71 -9.35
C ARG A 166 72.84 31.05 -8.27
N SER A 167 73.20 30.09 -7.43
CA SER A 167 74.28 30.26 -6.44
C SER A 167 75.60 30.64 -7.12
N CYS A 168 75.99 29.96 -8.20
CA CYS A 168 77.17 30.30 -8.99
C CYS A 168 77.13 31.72 -9.56
N TYR A 169 75.96 32.19 -10.00
CA TYR A 169 75.78 33.57 -10.47
C TYR A 169 75.94 34.58 -9.33
N ASN A 170 75.30 34.32 -8.18
CA ASN A 170 75.31 35.19 -7.02
C ASN A 170 76.68 35.29 -6.33
N GLN A 171 77.57 34.30 -6.51
CA GLN A 171 78.93 34.30 -5.94
C GLN A 171 79.94 35.16 -6.73
N ARG A 172 79.59 35.63 -7.93
CA ARG A 172 80.48 36.45 -8.80
C ARG A 172 80.96 37.79 -8.19
N PRO A 173 80.22 38.48 -7.32
CA PRO A 173 80.70 39.68 -6.63
C PRO A 173 81.79 39.34 -5.60
N ASP A 174 81.62 38.24 -4.86
CA ASP A 174 82.45 37.88 -3.70
C ASP A 174 83.68 37.04 -4.08
N LEU A 175 83.55 36.16 -5.08
CA LEU A 175 84.59 35.23 -5.52
C LEU A 175 84.93 35.47 -7.00
N PRO A 176 86.07 36.10 -7.33
CA PRO A 176 86.45 36.41 -8.71
C PRO A 176 86.54 35.20 -9.64
N THR A 177 86.85 34.01 -9.12
CA THR A 177 86.92 32.75 -9.90
C THR A 177 85.59 32.41 -10.56
N TYR A 178 84.45 32.71 -9.94
CA TYR A 178 83.12 32.46 -10.50
C TYR A 178 82.77 33.38 -11.68
N ARG A 179 83.51 34.48 -11.90
CA ARG A 179 83.35 35.32 -13.10
C ARG A 179 83.84 34.63 -14.37
N ASN A 180 84.68 33.60 -14.23
CA ASN A 180 85.14 32.80 -15.35
C ASN A 180 84.11 31.76 -15.80
N LEU A 181 83.10 31.44 -14.97
CA LEU A 181 82.09 30.43 -15.28
C LEU A 181 80.79 31.08 -15.77
N SER A 182 80.31 30.70 -16.95
CA SER A 182 79.01 31.12 -17.50
C SER A 182 78.18 29.94 -17.98
N PHE A 183 76.86 30.04 -17.86
CA PHE A 183 75.92 29.03 -18.37
C PHE A 183 75.10 29.55 -19.54
N ALA A 184 74.90 28.69 -20.53
CA ALA A 184 74.00 28.92 -21.67
C ALA A 184 72.95 27.80 -21.72
N ILE A 185 71.68 28.12 -21.40
CA ILE A 185 70.62 27.11 -21.29
C ILE A 185 69.72 27.17 -22.53
N LEU A 186 69.54 26.05 -23.23
CA LEU A 186 68.75 25.94 -24.46
C LEU A 186 67.67 24.86 -24.32
N GLY A 187 66.49 25.12 -24.89
CA GLY A 187 65.40 24.12 -24.95
C GLY A 187 64.01 24.75 -25.06
N VAL A 188 62.97 23.95 -24.83
CA VAL A 188 61.55 24.37 -24.97
C VAL A 188 60.90 24.55 -23.60
N ALA A 189 61.26 25.63 -22.91
CA ALA A 189 60.72 25.96 -21.60
C ALA A 189 60.48 27.47 -21.47
N THR A 190 59.81 27.91 -20.42
CA THR A 190 59.91 29.29 -19.94
C THR A 190 60.73 29.38 -18.66
N PRO A 191 61.24 30.57 -18.28
CA PRO A 191 61.95 30.76 -17.01
C PRO A 191 61.18 30.25 -15.77
N GLY A 192 59.84 30.25 -15.83
CA GLY A 192 58.97 29.74 -14.77
C GLY A 192 58.78 28.22 -14.78
N ASP A 193 59.10 27.53 -15.88
CA ASP A 193 58.95 26.07 -16.01
C ASP A 193 60.15 25.29 -15.45
N LEU A 194 61.30 25.95 -15.31
CA LEU A 194 62.54 25.33 -14.83
C LEU A 194 62.51 24.98 -13.33
N ILE A 195 61.58 25.58 -12.58
CA ILE A 195 61.40 25.32 -11.15
C ILE A 195 59.97 24.81 -10.96
N GLN A 196 59.86 23.56 -10.53
CA GLN A 196 58.61 22.85 -10.31
C GLN A 196 57.88 23.40 -9.08
N ASP A 197 58.61 23.67 -7.99
CA ASP A 197 58.08 24.29 -6.78
C ASP A 197 57.85 25.79 -6.98
N LYS A 198 56.59 26.17 -7.19
CA LYS A 198 56.17 27.56 -7.41
C LYS A 198 56.38 28.47 -6.20
N THR A 199 56.69 27.92 -5.02
CA THR A 199 57.03 28.72 -3.83
C THR A 199 58.48 29.20 -3.83
N ARG A 200 59.33 28.61 -4.68
CA ARG A 200 60.74 29.00 -4.84
C ARG A 200 60.89 30.13 -5.86
N THR A 201 61.95 30.91 -5.72
CA THR A 201 62.27 32.00 -6.66
C THR A 201 62.43 31.46 -8.08
N PRO A 202 61.70 31.95 -9.10
CA PRO A 202 61.78 31.48 -10.48
C PRO A 202 63.16 31.74 -11.08
N PHE A 203 63.59 30.92 -12.05
CA PHE A 203 64.91 31.03 -12.68
C PHE A 203 64.95 32.20 -13.66
N ASN A 204 65.18 33.42 -13.16
CA ASN A 204 65.13 34.68 -13.90
C ASN A 204 66.51 35.37 -14.02
N ILE A 205 67.59 34.60 -13.97
CA ILE A 205 68.96 35.14 -14.08
C ILE A 205 69.51 34.97 -15.50
N GLY A 206 70.31 35.95 -15.93
CA GLY A 206 70.93 35.98 -17.26
C GLY A 206 70.10 36.67 -18.35
N LYS A 207 70.67 36.74 -19.56
CA LYS A 207 70.11 37.42 -20.72
C LYS A 207 69.30 36.45 -21.60
N ALA A 208 68.04 36.80 -21.85
CA ALA A 208 67.20 36.09 -22.81
C ALA A 208 67.66 36.36 -24.25
N ILE A 209 67.94 35.31 -25.01
CA ILE A 209 68.24 35.42 -26.44
C ILE A 209 67.01 34.96 -27.23
N LYS A 210 66.38 35.91 -27.93
CA LYS A 210 65.19 35.63 -28.75
C LYS A 210 65.60 35.06 -30.10
N LEU A 211 65.03 33.92 -30.47
CA LEU A 211 65.16 33.34 -31.80
C LEU A 211 63.93 33.68 -32.64
N ASN A 212 64.13 34.51 -33.67
CA ASN A 212 63.08 34.81 -34.63
C ASN A 212 63.16 33.84 -35.83
N GLY A 213 62.06 33.75 -36.59
CA GLY A 213 62.06 33.12 -37.90
C GLY A 213 62.96 33.87 -38.88
N PHE A 214 63.43 33.17 -39.92
CA PHE A 214 64.30 33.72 -40.95
C PHE A 214 63.67 34.92 -41.64
N GLN A 215 64.43 36.02 -41.71
CA GLN A 215 64.06 37.19 -42.50
C GLN A 215 64.59 37.06 -43.93
N ILE A 216 63.94 37.72 -44.89
CA ILE A 216 64.34 37.60 -46.30
C ILE A 216 65.79 38.01 -46.56
N HIS A 217 66.27 39.06 -45.90
CA HIS A 217 67.65 39.54 -46.05
C HIS A 217 68.71 38.60 -45.44
N GLU A 218 68.30 37.71 -44.53
CA GLU A 218 69.14 36.69 -43.90
C GLU A 218 69.21 35.40 -44.74
N ALA A 219 68.17 35.11 -45.54
CA ALA A 219 67.99 33.86 -46.30
C ALA A 219 68.87 33.73 -47.57
N LYS A 220 69.89 34.58 -47.74
CA LYS A 220 70.78 34.58 -48.93
C LYS A 220 71.41 33.22 -49.23
N ASN A 221 71.81 32.49 -48.19
CA ASN A 221 72.41 31.18 -48.34
C ASN A 221 71.40 30.13 -48.83
N LEU A 222 70.13 30.24 -48.45
CA LEU A 222 69.07 29.36 -48.95
C LEU A 222 68.79 29.66 -50.43
N ILE A 223 68.86 30.92 -50.86
CA ILE A 223 68.69 31.30 -52.27
C ILE A 223 69.75 30.62 -53.16
N THR A 224 70.99 30.48 -52.69
CA THR A 224 72.06 29.82 -53.46
C THR A 224 71.75 28.37 -53.82
N GLY A 225 71.01 27.64 -52.98
CA GLY A 225 70.64 26.24 -53.23
C GLY A 225 69.59 26.05 -54.32
N LEU A 226 68.82 27.10 -54.62
CA LEU A 226 67.83 27.15 -55.70
C LEU A 226 68.37 27.83 -56.97
N THR A 227 69.56 28.43 -56.91
CA THR A 227 70.16 29.14 -58.05
C THR A 227 70.49 28.15 -59.16
N GLY A 228 69.92 28.36 -60.35
CA GLY A 228 70.04 27.45 -61.50
C GLY A 228 69.03 26.29 -61.50
N LYS A 229 68.15 26.20 -60.49
CA LYS A 229 67.08 25.18 -60.38
C LYS A 229 65.67 25.76 -60.63
N VAL A 230 65.48 27.05 -60.35
CA VAL A 230 64.23 27.80 -60.60
C VAL A 230 64.57 29.11 -61.32
N GLU A 231 63.61 29.71 -62.04
CA GLU A 231 63.86 30.94 -62.82
C GLU A 231 64.03 32.15 -61.90
N ASN A 232 63.22 32.27 -60.83
CA ASN A 232 63.34 33.35 -59.84
C ASN A 232 63.50 32.84 -58.39
N PRO A 233 64.74 32.49 -57.99
CA PRO A 233 65.04 32.00 -56.64
C PRO A 233 64.60 32.94 -55.51
N GLU A 234 64.64 34.25 -55.71
CA GLU A 234 64.23 35.23 -54.69
C GLU A 234 62.71 35.24 -54.49
N ALA A 235 61.92 35.20 -55.57
CA ALA A 235 60.47 35.17 -55.50
C ALA A 235 59.95 33.85 -54.87
N VAL A 236 60.59 32.72 -55.18
CA VAL A 236 60.26 31.42 -54.57
C VAL A 236 60.56 31.43 -53.08
N ILE A 237 61.73 31.92 -52.65
CA ILE A 237 62.06 32.01 -51.21
C ILE A 237 61.13 32.99 -50.47
N GLN A 238 60.74 34.10 -51.09
CA GLN A 238 59.74 35.00 -50.50
C GLN A 238 58.41 34.27 -50.24
N GLU A 239 57.95 33.44 -51.18
CA GLU A 239 56.72 32.67 -51.01
C GLU A 239 56.85 31.55 -49.96
N VAL A 240 57.99 30.86 -49.93
CA VAL A 240 58.34 29.91 -48.86
C VAL A 240 58.28 30.59 -47.49
N LEU A 241 58.82 31.80 -47.36
CA LEU A 241 58.78 32.58 -46.12
C LEU A 241 57.36 33.07 -45.81
N ASN A 242 56.52 33.37 -46.80
CA ASN A 242 55.11 33.72 -46.57
C ASN A 242 54.35 32.55 -45.91
N TRP A 243 54.49 31.34 -46.42
CA TRP A 243 53.83 30.14 -45.87
C TRP A 243 54.37 29.72 -44.51
N THR A 244 55.69 29.77 -44.34
CA THR A 244 56.38 29.24 -43.15
C THR A 244 56.63 30.30 -42.06
N SER A 245 56.48 31.57 -42.40
CA SER A 245 56.89 32.74 -41.58
C SER A 245 58.34 32.63 -41.09
N GLY A 246 59.21 32.01 -41.89
CA GLY A 246 60.62 31.80 -41.57
C GLY A 246 60.88 30.77 -40.47
N GLN A 247 59.93 29.88 -40.16
CA GLN A 247 60.17 28.78 -39.22
C GLN A 247 61.28 27.87 -39.78
N PRO A 248 62.43 27.71 -39.10
CA PRO A 248 63.63 27.13 -39.71
C PRO A 248 63.46 25.74 -40.33
N PHE A 249 62.72 24.84 -39.68
CA PHE A 249 62.53 23.49 -40.18
C PHE A 249 61.57 23.42 -41.37
N LEU A 250 60.43 24.12 -41.32
CA LEU A 250 59.45 24.20 -42.40
C LEU A 250 60.05 24.92 -43.60
N THR A 251 60.82 26.00 -43.39
CA THR A 251 61.53 26.69 -44.47
C THR A 251 62.52 25.74 -45.14
N GLN A 252 63.34 25.00 -44.39
CA GLN A 252 64.26 23.99 -44.94
C GLN A 252 63.53 22.83 -45.61
N LYS A 253 62.47 22.29 -45.00
CA LYS A 253 61.65 21.19 -45.52
C LYS A 253 60.96 21.57 -46.82
N LEU A 254 60.42 22.78 -46.91
CA LEU A 254 59.80 23.28 -48.12
C LEU A 254 60.84 23.55 -49.22
N CYS A 255 62.01 24.11 -48.90
CA CYS A 255 63.13 24.25 -49.84
C CYS A 255 63.64 22.89 -50.36
N TYR A 256 63.74 21.89 -49.48
CA TYR A 256 64.09 20.51 -49.86
C TYR A 256 63.05 19.89 -50.80
N LEU A 257 61.75 20.05 -50.49
CA LEU A 257 60.69 19.54 -51.36
C LEU A 257 60.69 20.24 -52.72
N ILE A 258 61.01 21.54 -52.77
CA ILE A 258 61.17 22.29 -54.02
C ILE A 258 62.37 21.76 -54.82
N GLU A 259 63.51 21.46 -54.17
CA GLU A 259 64.68 20.87 -54.81
C GLU A 259 64.39 19.48 -55.41
N LYS A 260 63.58 18.66 -54.72
CA LYS A 260 63.23 17.30 -55.19
C LYS A 260 62.14 17.28 -56.24
N ASN A 261 61.29 18.30 -56.29
CA ASN A 261 60.17 18.40 -57.22
C ASN A 261 60.36 19.61 -58.13
N LEU A 262 61.38 19.61 -58.99
CA LEU A 262 61.66 20.76 -59.85
C LEU A 262 60.55 20.95 -60.91
N PRO A 263 59.98 22.17 -61.04
CA PRO A 263 59.00 22.45 -62.09
C PRO A 263 59.68 22.59 -63.47
N SER A 264 58.96 22.24 -64.53
CA SER A 264 59.38 22.43 -65.93
C SER A 264 58.76 23.67 -66.59
N LEU A 265 58.44 24.73 -65.82
CA LEU A 265 57.56 25.83 -66.25
C LEU A 265 58.12 27.24 -65.96
N ALA A 266 57.63 28.22 -66.74
CA ALA A 266 58.05 29.62 -66.80
C ALA A 266 57.68 30.48 -65.56
N SER A 267 58.49 31.52 -65.32
CA SER A 267 58.61 32.39 -64.13
C SER A 267 57.36 32.99 -63.46
N GLU A 268 56.19 33.08 -64.10
CA GLU A 268 55.00 33.71 -63.48
C GLU A 268 54.14 32.75 -62.64
N LEU A 269 54.29 31.42 -62.81
CA LEU A 269 53.48 30.41 -62.10
C LEU A 269 54.19 29.78 -60.88
N GLU A 270 55.43 30.16 -60.60
CA GLU A 270 56.23 29.53 -59.53
C GLU A 270 55.60 29.74 -58.13
N ARG A 271 54.92 30.87 -57.88
CA ARG A 271 54.26 31.14 -56.60
C ARG A 271 53.04 30.23 -56.36
N GLU A 272 52.17 30.09 -57.34
CA GLU A 272 51.00 29.21 -57.25
C GLU A 272 51.41 27.74 -57.16
N TRP A 273 52.50 27.39 -57.83
CA TRP A 273 53.08 26.06 -57.74
C TRP A 273 53.58 25.74 -56.32
N VAL A 274 54.28 26.68 -55.66
CA VAL A 274 54.68 26.52 -54.24
C VAL A 274 53.45 26.36 -53.35
N ALA A 275 52.39 27.16 -53.55
CA ALA A 275 51.15 27.02 -52.79
C ALA A 275 50.48 25.64 -52.97
N ASN A 276 50.44 25.12 -54.21
CA ASN A 276 49.94 23.77 -54.50
C ASN A 276 50.80 22.67 -53.87
N LEU A 277 52.13 22.85 -53.86
CA LEU A 277 53.05 21.94 -53.20
C LEU A 277 52.80 21.93 -51.67
N VAL A 278 52.62 23.11 -51.07
CA VAL A 278 52.25 23.23 -49.65
C VAL A 278 50.92 22.55 -49.36
N TYR A 279 49.90 22.76 -50.18
CA TYR A 279 48.60 22.11 -49.99
C TYR A 279 48.71 20.59 -50.03
N ASN A 280 49.41 20.04 -51.03
CA ASN A 280 49.51 18.59 -51.21
C ASN A 280 50.35 17.88 -50.13
N HIS A 281 51.40 18.53 -49.61
CA HIS A 281 52.35 17.92 -48.67
C HIS A 281 52.20 18.33 -47.20
N PHE A 282 51.59 19.49 -46.91
CA PHE A 282 51.45 20.01 -45.54
C PHE A 282 50.01 20.14 -45.07
N ILE A 283 49.02 20.21 -45.96
CA ILE A 283 47.60 20.48 -45.58
C ILE A 283 46.74 19.23 -45.81
N LYS A 284 46.73 18.71 -47.05
CA LYS A 284 45.91 17.56 -47.43
C LYS A 284 46.48 16.29 -46.79
N ASN A 285 45.67 15.62 -45.97
CA ASN A 285 46.05 14.39 -45.25
C ASN A 285 47.38 14.56 -44.47
N TRP A 286 47.58 15.73 -43.87
CA TRP A 286 48.84 16.10 -43.24
C TRP A 286 49.31 15.09 -42.17
N GLU A 287 48.39 14.46 -41.42
CA GLU A 287 48.74 13.52 -40.35
C GLU A 287 49.53 12.32 -40.84
N SER A 288 49.24 11.81 -42.05
CA SER A 288 49.93 10.65 -42.62
C SER A 288 51.16 11.02 -43.45
N GLN A 289 51.37 12.30 -43.74
CA GLN A 289 52.45 12.80 -44.60
C GLN A 289 53.54 13.56 -43.85
N ASP A 290 53.36 13.82 -42.56
CA ASP A 290 54.28 14.61 -41.74
C ASP A 290 55.56 13.83 -41.38
N GLU A 291 56.43 13.61 -42.37
CA GLU A 291 57.74 12.98 -42.23
C GLU A 291 58.87 13.91 -42.74
N PRO A 292 59.93 14.16 -41.96
CA PRO A 292 60.03 13.90 -40.52
C PRO A 292 58.98 14.71 -39.72
N GLU A 293 58.61 14.20 -38.55
CA GLU A 293 57.52 14.72 -37.70
C GLU A 293 57.73 16.16 -37.23
N HIS A 294 56.67 16.96 -37.33
CA HIS A 294 56.60 18.32 -36.77
C HIS A 294 55.16 18.70 -36.42
N LEU A 295 54.24 18.66 -37.38
CA LEU A 295 52.82 18.95 -37.16
C LEU A 295 52.21 17.93 -36.19
N ARG A 296 52.57 16.65 -36.28
CA ARG A 296 52.13 15.60 -35.33
C ARG A 296 52.62 15.92 -33.92
N THR A 297 53.85 16.40 -33.78
CA THR A 297 54.39 16.82 -32.48
C THR A 297 53.61 17.99 -31.87
N ILE A 298 53.16 18.94 -32.69
CA ILE A 298 52.30 20.05 -32.22
C ILE A 298 50.94 19.51 -31.75
N ARG A 299 50.30 18.66 -32.56
CA ARG A 299 49.02 18.00 -32.21
C ARG A 299 49.13 17.23 -30.90
N ASP A 300 50.12 16.34 -30.82
CA ASP A 300 50.29 15.44 -29.69
C ASP A 300 50.55 16.25 -28.42
N ARG A 301 51.22 17.41 -28.51
CA ARG A 301 51.40 18.31 -27.38
C ARG A 301 50.11 19.00 -26.94
N LEU A 302 49.25 19.41 -27.87
CA LEU A 302 47.92 19.99 -27.54
C LEU A 302 47.00 18.96 -26.88
N LEU A 303 47.11 17.69 -27.29
CA LEU A 303 46.24 16.60 -26.82
C LEU A 303 46.88 15.75 -25.70
N TYR A 304 48.15 16.00 -25.35
CA TYR A 304 48.94 15.18 -24.42
C TYR A 304 48.23 15.01 -23.08
N ASN A 305 47.82 16.13 -22.47
CA ASN A 305 47.09 16.12 -21.22
C ASN A 305 45.57 16.16 -21.49
N LYS A 306 44.93 14.98 -21.50
CA LYS A 306 43.47 14.85 -21.69
C LYS A 306 42.62 15.66 -20.70
N GLN A 307 43.15 16.01 -19.52
CA GLN A 307 42.45 16.84 -18.53
C GLN A 307 42.43 18.33 -18.89
N ARG A 308 43.39 18.79 -19.69
CA ARG A 308 43.56 20.19 -20.10
C ARG A 308 43.36 20.43 -21.60
N ALA A 309 43.36 19.37 -22.42
CA ALA A 309 43.20 19.46 -23.86
C ALA A 309 41.94 20.25 -24.25
N GLY A 310 40.81 20.06 -23.53
CA GLY A 310 39.59 20.83 -23.76
C GLY A 310 39.75 22.34 -23.52
N LEU A 311 40.47 22.73 -22.47
CA LEU A 311 40.79 24.13 -22.19
C LEU A 311 41.74 24.72 -23.24
N LEU A 312 42.82 24.01 -23.60
CA LEU A 312 43.82 24.48 -24.58
C LEU A 312 43.20 24.65 -25.98
N LEU A 313 42.40 23.69 -26.41
CA LEU A 313 41.67 23.76 -27.68
C LEU A 313 40.64 24.90 -27.66
N GLY A 314 39.92 25.09 -26.55
CA GLY A 314 38.99 26.21 -26.38
C GLY A 314 39.69 27.58 -26.38
N PHE A 315 40.88 27.68 -25.78
CA PHE A 315 41.67 28.91 -25.79
C PHE A 315 42.24 29.20 -27.19
N TYR A 316 42.73 28.18 -27.89
CA TYR A 316 43.16 28.32 -29.28
C TYR A 316 41.99 28.67 -30.22
N GLN A 317 40.80 28.13 -29.98
CA GLN A 317 39.56 28.51 -30.69
C GLN A 317 39.30 30.01 -30.55
N LYS A 318 39.45 30.60 -29.35
CA LYS A 318 39.32 32.05 -29.14
C LYS A 318 40.36 32.83 -29.93
N VAL A 319 41.61 32.38 -29.98
CA VAL A 319 42.68 33.04 -30.75
C VAL A 319 42.34 33.08 -32.25
N ILE A 320 41.90 31.96 -32.83
CA ILE A 320 41.46 31.92 -34.24
C ILE A 320 40.27 32.84 -34.49
N THR A 321 39.26 32.80 -33.63
CA THR A 321 38.05 33.63 -33.80
C THR A 321 38.38 35.13 -33.69
N GLN A 322 39.24 35.52 -32.75
CA GLN A 322 39.70 36.90 -32.61
C GLN A 322 40.52 37.36 -33.81
N GLU A 323 41.41 36.51 -34.34
CA GLU A 323 42.23 36.84 -35.51
C GLU A 323 41.40 36.94 -36.80
N ASN A 324 40.40 36.06 -36.98
CA ASN A 324 39.45 36.13 -38.09
C ASN A 324 38.58 37.40 -38.03
N PHE A 325 38.16 37.82 -36.84
CA PHE A 325 37.36 39.04 -36.66
C PHE A 325 38.15 40.32 -37.00
N ILE A 326 39.47 40.32 -36.76
CA ILE A 326 40.37 41.43 -37.08
C ILE A 326 40.62 41.54 -38.60
N ASN A 327 40.68 40.43 -39.33
CA ASN A 327 40.92 40.44 -40.78
C ASN A 327 39.69 40.83 -41.61
N TYR A 328 38.47 40.76 -41.06
CA TYR A 328 37.23 41.17 -41.74
C TYR A 328 36.85 42.65 -41.52
N ASN A 329 37.40 43.31 -40.50
CA ASN A 329 37.07 44.70 -40.16
C ASN A 329 38.34 45.57 -40.07
N SER A 330 38.93 45.88 -41.22
CA SER A 330 39.90 46.98 -41.36
C SER A 330 39.17 48.32 -41.59
N SER A 331 38.25 48.67 -40.70
CA SER A 331 37.71 50.03 -40.57
C SER A 331 37.25 50.27 -39.14
N GLU A 332 37.87 51.28 -38.55
CA GLU A 332 37.64 51.97 -37.28
C GLU A 332 36.60 51.41 -36.28
N GLY A 333 37.12 51.08 -35.09
CA GLY A 333 36.62 51.66 -33.85
C GLY A 333 35.35 51.06 -33.26
N LEU A 334 35.49 50.00 -32.45
CA LEU A 334 34.75 49.79 -31.19
C LEU A 334 35.21 48.46 -30.56
N ILE A 335 36.19 48.51 -29.66
CA ILE A 335 36.42 47.44 -28.69
C ILE A 335 36.12 48.02 -27.31
N LYS A 336 34.96 47.66 -26.78
CA LYS A 336 34.60 47.91 -25.38
C LYS A 336 35.54 47.10 -24.48
N LYS A 337 36.01 47.77 -23.43
CA LYS A 337 36.65 47.20 -22.24
C LYS A 337 35.85 46.00 -21.73
N THR A 338 36.45 44.83 -21.74
CA THR A 338 36.20 43.80 -20.74
C THR A 338 37.55 43.23 -20.29
N ASP A 339 37.78 43.43 -19.00
CA ASP A 339 38.61 42.67 -18.07
C ASP A 339 40.14 42.71 -18.20
N GLU A 340 40.68 43.63 -17.39
CA GLU A 340 41.95 43.50 -16.69
C GLU A 340 42.01 42.17 -15.93
N ILE A 341 42.45 41.09 -16.56
CA ILE A 341 42.98 39.92 -15.85
C ILE A 341 44.31 39.52 -16.49
N ASN A 342 45.36 39.66 -15.69
CA ASN A 342 46.71 39.12 -15.81
C ASN A 342 47.74 39.85 -16.71
N ARG A 343 48.45 40.79 -16.08
CA ARG A 343 49.78 41.29 -16.49
C ARG A 343 50.91 40.24 -16.46
N HIS A 344 50.59 38.95 -16.38
CA HIS A 344 51.51 37.83 -16.56
C HIS A 344 50.78 36.78 -17.39
N GLY A 345 51.34 36.40 -18.53
CA GLY A 345 50.70 35.48 -19.48
C GLY A 345 50.22 34.21 -18.77
N SER A 346 48.99 33.79 -19.07
CA SER A 346 48.40 32.62 -18.44
C SER A 346 49.22 31.35 -18.75
N LEU A 347 49.06 30.31 -17.92
CA LEU A 347 49.72 29.01 -18.16
C LEU A 347 49.35 28.46 -19.56
N GLU A 348 48.12 28.69 -19.99
CA GLU A 348 47.58 28.27 -21.28
C GLU A 348 48.20 29.06 -22.45
N GLU A 349 48.36 30.39 -22.32
CA GLU A 349 49.11 31.21 -23.29
C GLU A 349 50.55 30.69 -23.42
N THR A 350 51.16 30.31 -22.30
CA THR A 350 52.53 29.82 -22.26
C THR A 350 52.65 28.45 -22.95
N GLU A 351 51.77 27.50 -22.63
CA GLU A 351 51.75 26.16 -23.23
C GLU A 351 51.50 26.22 -24.76
N LEU A 352 50.59 27.08 -25.22
CA LEU A 352 50.33 27.28 -26.65
C LEU A 352 51.51 27.94 -27.38
N ARG A 353 52.24 28.86 -26.73
CA ARG A 353 53.46 29.43 -27.31
C ARG A 353 54.59 28.42 -27.39
N LEU A 354 54.73 27.56 -26.37
CA LEU A 354 55.75 26.51 -26.34
C LEU A 354 55.48 25.39 -27.34
N SER A 355 54.22 25.15 -27.73
CA SER A 355 53.90 24.25 -28.84
C SER A 355 54.39 24.77 -30.19
N GLY A 356 54.66 26.08 -30.30
CA GLY A 356 55.08 26.73 -31.53
C GLY A 356 53.93 27.09 -32.46
N LEU A 357 52.68 26.76 -32.09
CA LEU A 357 51.49 27.04 -32.89
C LEU A 357 51.19 28.54 -32.97
N VAL A 358 51.40 29.27 -31.87
CA VAL A 358 51.14 30.71 -31.77
C VAL A 358 52.41 31.47 -31.38
N THR A 359 52.49 32.72 -31.83
CA THR A 359 53.51 33.69 -31.44
C THR A 359 52.87 34.93 -30.83
N LYS A 360 53.64 35.70 -30.06
CA LYS A 360 53.19 36.94 -29.44
C LYS A 360 53.69 38.14 -30.25
N LYS A 361 52.78 38.87 -30.90
CA LYS A 361 53.05 40.13 -31.60
C LYS A 361 52.44 41.27 -30.77
N GLY A 362 53.28 42.02 -30.05
CA GLY A 362 52.80 43.01 -29.08
C GLY A 362 52.13 42.35 -27.87
N GLU A 363 50.94 42.79 -27.49
CA GLU A 363 50.15 42.17 -26.41
C GLU A 363 49.24 41.03 -26.88
N LYS A 364 49.16 40.75 -28.19
CA LYS A 364 48.24 39.76 -28.77
C LYS A 364 48.94 38.48 -29.21
N LEU A 365 48.25 37.36 -29.07
CA LEU A 365 48.64 36.07 -29.65
C LEU A 365 48.12 35.98 -31.08
N THR A 366 48.98 35.56 -32.00
CA THR A 366 48.65 35.32 -33.41
C THR A 366 49.19 33.96 -33.82
N ILE A 367 48.53 33.30 -34.76
CA ILE A 367 49.03 32.02 -35.30
C ILE A 367 50.42 32.24 -35.93
N PHE A 368 51.37 31.33 -35.69
CA PHE A 368 52.78 31.54 -36.05
C PHE A 368 53.00 31.62 -37.57
N ASN A 369 52.30 30.78 -38.35
CA ASN A 369 52.39 30.77 -39.81
C ASN A 369 51.08 30.29 -40.48
N GLN A 370 51.02 30.40 -41.81
CA GLN A 370 49.82 30.04 -42.58
C GLN A 370 49.57 28.52 -42.60
N ILE A 371 50.62 27.69 -42.65
CA ILE A 371 50.47 26.22 -42.64
C ILE A 371 49.73 25.76 -41.38
N TYR A 372 50.11 26.27 -40.21
CA TYR A 372 49.45 25.94 -38.94
C TYR A 372 47.98 26.36 -38.90
N ARG A 373 47.65 27.51 -39.51
CA ARG A 373 46.27 28.01 -39.58
C ARG A 373 45.37 27.07 -40.38
N GLU A 374 45.86 26.57 -41.52
CA GLU A 374 45.11 25.67 -42.39
C GLU A 374 44.96 24.27 -41.77
N VAL A 375 46.01 23.77 -41.13
CA VAL A 375 46.05 22.44 -40.49
C VAL A 375 45.21 22.39 -39.22
N PHE A 376 45.44 23.32 -38.29
CA PHE A 376 44.74 23.41 -37.01
C PHE A 376 43.61 24.43 -37.09
N ASN A 377 42.64 24.18 -37.97
CA ASN A 377 41.50 25.07 -38.21
C ASN A 377 40.30 24.81 -37.27
N LEU A 378 39.23 25.61 -37.37
CA LEU A 378 38.03 25.48 -36.53
C LEU A 378 37.32 24.12 -36.66
N ASN A 379 37.35 23.48 -37.83
CA ASN A 379 36.73 22.18 -38.02
C ASN A 379 37.49 21.09 -37.27
N TRP A 380 38.83 21.13 -37.34
CA TRP A 380 39.69 20.22 -36.59
C TRP A 380 39.46 20.37 -35.08
N ILE A 381 39.37 21.60 -34.57
CA ILE A 381 39.09 21.88 -33.15
C ILE A 381 37.74 21.29 -32.71
N ARG A 382 36.68 21.49 -33.51
CA ARG A 382 35.35 20.93 -33.20
C ARG A 382 35.38 19.41 -33.14
N GLN A 383 36.05 18.76 -34.09
CA GLN A 383 36.18 17.30 -34.10
C GLN A 383 36.91 16.78 -32.86
N GLU A 384 38.00 17.42 -32.44
CA GLU A 384 38.73 17.01 -31.24
C GLU A 384 37.98 17.31 -29.93
N LEU A 385 37.30 18.46 -29.83
CA LEU A 385 36.44 18.76 -28.68
C LEU A 385 35.24 17.80 -28.60
N GLY A 386 34.67 17.38 -29.74
CA GLY A 386 33.61 16.39 -29.82
C GLY A 386 34.02 15.01 -29.33
N LYS A 387 35.28 14.60 -29.60
CA LYS A 387 35.84 13.34 -29.06
C LYS A 387 36.07 13.38 -27.54
N LEU A 388 36.29 14.56 -26.98
CA LEU A 388 36.58 14.72 -25.55
C LEU A 388 35.31 14.75 -24.69
N ARG A 389 34.26 15.45 -25.14
CA ARG A 389 33.05 15.75 -24.36
C ARG A 389 31.97 14.65 -24.48
N PRO A 390 31.37 14.19 -23.38
CA PRO A 390 30.23 13.27 -23.42
C PRO A 390 28.89 13.97 -23.75
N TYR A 391 28.86 15.30 -23.73
CA TYR A 391 27.67 16.14 -23.97
C TYR A 391 27.83 17.07 -25.19
N SER A 392 28.68 16.67 -26.16
CA SER A 392 29.04 17.47 -27.34
C SER A 392 27.83 17.93 -28.14
N GLU A 393 26.89 17.04 -28.45
CA GLU A 393 25.68 17.38 -29.21
C GLU A 393 24.80 18.40 -28.47
N SER A 394 24.63 18.23 -27.16
CA SER A 394 23.78 19.09 -26.33
C SER A 394 24.35 20.50 -26.21
N ILE A 395 25.65 20.63 -25.98
CA ILE A 395 26.31 21.95 -25.89
C ILE A 395 26.38 22.65 -27.25
N GLU A 396 26.59 21.92 -28.35
CA GLU A 396 26.59 22.50 -29.70
C GLU A 396 25.21 23.02 -30.09
N ALA A 397 24.15 22.25 -29.82
CA ALA A 397 22.78 22.68 -30.05
C ALA A 397 22.41 23.90 -29.18
N TRP A 398 22.85 23.91 -27.91
CA TRP A 398 22.61 25.04 -27.01
C TRP A 398 23.37 26.31 -27.45
N LEU A 399 24.64 26.19 -27.86
CA LEU A 399 25.42 27.30 -28.38
C LEU A 399 24.88 27.83 -29.72
N ALA A 400 24.37 26.94 -30.60
CA ALA A 400 23.72 27.34 -31.84
C ALA A 400 22.41 28.13 -31.63
N SER A 401 21.79 27.98 -30.45
CA SER A 401 20.59 28.72 -30.04
C SER A 401 20.90 30.04 -29.33
N ASP A 402 22.13 30.54 -29.39
CA ASP A 402 22.61 31.67 -28.58
C ASP A 402 22.34 31.49 -27.08
N SER A 403 22.47 30.24 -26.59
CA SER A 403 22.26 29.84 -25.19
C SER A 403 20.82 29.97 -24.67
N GLN A 404 19.81 30.03 -25.56
CA GLN A 404 18.40 30.23 -25.18
C GLN A 404 17.60 28.93 -25.04
N ASP A 405 17.96 27.84 -25.72
CA ASP A 405 17.17 26.61 -25.73
C ASP A 405 17.40 25.77 -24.46
N GLU A 406 16.58 26.01 -23.42
CA GLU A 406 16.62 25.29 -22.14
C GLU A 406 16.32 23.78 -22.27
N SER A 407 15.76 23.32 -23.39
CA SER A 407 15.48 21.90 -23.61
C SER A 407 16.73 21.07 -23.83
N ARG A 408 17.85 21.72 -24.20
CA ARG A 408 19.15 21.10 -24.45
C ARG A 408 20.02 20.99 -23.19
N LEU A 409 19.60 21.59 -22.08
CA LEU A 409 20.29 21.48 -20.80
C LEU A 409 20.15 20.08 -20.20
N LEU A 410 21.23 19.60 -19.58
CA LEU A 410 21.28 18.26 -19.01
C LEU A 410 20.45 18.17 -17.72
N ARG A 411 19.75 17.05 -17.50
CA ARG A 411 18.94 16.79 -16.30
C ARG A 411 19.17 15.37 -15.79
N GLY A 412 18.94 15.14 -14.50
CA GLY A 412 19.02 13.81 -13.88
C GLY A 412 20.38 13.14 -14.09
N GLN A 413 20.36 11.89 -14.56
CA GLN A 413 21.58 11.07 -14.71
C GLN A 413 22.58 11.66 -15.70
N ALA A 414 22.12 12.22 -16.82
CA ALA A 414 23.00 12.80 -17.83
C ALA A 414 23.83 13.98 -17.28
N LEU A 415 23.24 14.79 -16.39
CA LEU A 415 23.96 15.85 -15.70
C LEU A 415 24.95 15.28 -14.67
N GLN A 416 24.58 14.24 -13.94
CA GLN A 416 25.51 13.60 -12.99
C GLN A 416 26.72 12.99 -13.70
N ASP A 417 26.51 12.30 -14.81
CA ASP A 417 27.58 11.70 -15.61
C ASP A 417 28.51 12.78 -16.18
N ALA A 418 27.94 13.90 -16.64
CA ALA A 418 28.72 15.06 -17.06
C ALA A 418 29.55 15.66 -15.91
N LEU A 419 28.97 15.85 -14.72
CA LEU A 419 29.68 16.38 -13.55
C LEU A 419 30.73 15.43 -12.98
N VAL A 420 30.55 14.12 -13.13
CA VAL A 420 31.59 13.14 -12.80
C VAL A 420 32.74 13.25 -13.80
N TRP A 421 32.43 13.36 -15.10
CA TRP A 421 33.42 13.52 -16.14
C TRP A 421 34.24 14.82 -15.99
N THR A 422 33.67 15.89 -15.42
CA THR A 422 34.34 17.18 -15.22
C THR A 422 35.33 17.17 -14.04
N LYS A 423 35.21 16.23 -13.09
CA LYS A 423 36.08 16.16 -11.91
C LYS A 423 37.55 16.00 -12.31
N GLY A 424 38.38 16.95 -11.87
CA GLY A 424 39.82 16.95 -12.16
C GLY A 424 40.19 17.41 -13.57
N LYS A 425 39.23 17.97 -14.34
CA LYS A 425 39.47 18.55 -15.67
C LYS A 425 39.34 20.06 -15.64
N SER A 426 40.12 20.73 -16.47
CA SER A 426 39.98 22.16 -16.73
C SER A 426 39.26 22.33 -18.06
N LEU A 427 38.11 23.01 -18.05
CA LEU A 427 37.22 23.15 -19.19
C LEU A 427 37.22 24.58 -19.71
N SER A 428 36.69 24.77 -20.92
CA SER A 428 36.50 26.11 -21.47
C SER A 428 35.37 26.86 -20.76
N ASP A 429 35.37 28.20 -20.83
CA ASP A 429 34.31 29.02 -20.21
C ASP A 429 32.90 28.63 -20.71
N MET A 430 32.78 28.22 -21.97
CA MET A 430 31.51 27.78 -22.55
C MET A 430 31.01 26.47 -21.91
N ASP A 431 31.91 25.54 -21.59
CA ASP A 431 31.55 24.31 -20.89
C ASP A 431 31.04 24.60 -19.47
N TYR A 432 31.70 25.53 -18.76
CA TYR A 432 31.26 25.91 -17.43
C TYR A 432 29.88 26.57 -17.43
N GLN A 433 29.62 27.47 -18.38
CA GLN A 433 28.32 28.13 -18.52
C GLN A 433 27.19 27.13 -18.81
N PHE A 434 27.41 26.17 -19.71
CA PHE A 434 26.45 25.13 -20.03
C PHE A 434 26.13 24.24 -18.81
N LEU A 435 27.16 23.83 -18.06
CA LEU A 435 27.01 22.98 -16.89
C LEU A 435 26.32 23.72 -15.72
N SER A 436 26.64 24.99 -15.50
CA SER A 436 25.98 25.79 -14.46
C SER A 436 24.50 26.01 -14.77
N ALA A 437 24.16 26.32 -16.03
CA ALA A 437 22.77 26.46 -16.46
C ALA A 437 21.99 25.14 -16.30
N SER A 438 22.63 24.01 -16.63
CA SER A 438 22.04 22.67 -16.45
C SER A 438 21.80 22.33 -14.98
N GLN A 439 22.74 22.67 -14.08
CA GLN A 439 22.58 22.47 -12.64
C GLN A 439 21.42 23.27 -12.05
N GLN A 440 21.31 24.56 -12.40
CA GLN A 440 20.24 25.42 -11.91
C GLN A 440 18.87 24.88 -12.33
N LYS A 441 18.71 24.52 -13.60
CA LYS A 441 17.43 23.98 -14.10
C LYS A 441 17.06 22.66 -13.45
N ASN A 442 18.04 21.79 -13.20
CA ASN A 442 17.80 20.52 -12.52
C ASN A 442 17.35 20.71 -11.06
N LEU A 443 17.85 21.74 -10.37
CA LEU A 443 17.43 22.08 -9.01
C LEU A 443 15.98 22.58 -8.97
N GLU A 444 15.60 23.47 -9.92
CA GLU A 444 14.23 23.97 -10.06
C GLU A 444 13.23 22.82 -10.26
N VAL A 445 13.52 21.92 -11.21
CA VAL A 445 12.67 20.74 -11.50
C VAL A 445 12.57 19.81 -10.28
N GLN A 446 13.65 19.64 -9.52
CA GLN A 446 13.64 18.83 -8.29
C GLN A 446 12.79 19.46 -7.18
N GLN A 447 12.84 20.78 -7.01
CA GLN A 447 12.03 21.49 -6.02
C GLN A 447 10.54 21.41 -6.36
N GLU A 448 10.16 21.63 -7.62
CA GLU A 448 8.78 21.48 -8.08
C GLU A 448 8.26 20.04 -7.86
N ALA A 449 9.07 19.04 -8.20
CA ALA A 449 8.73 17.63 -7.97
C ALA A 449 8.57 17.31 -6.48
N GLN A 450 9.38 17.93 -5.60
CA GLN A 450 9.33 17.72 -4.15
C GLN A 450 8.07 18.35 -3.52
N VAL A 451 7.62 19.51 -4.01
CA VAL A 451 6.35 20.13 -3.60
C VAL A 451 5.17 19.23 -3.99
N ILE A 452 5.10 18.80 -5.25
CA ILE A 452 4.04 17.90 -5.73
C ILE A 452 4.04 16.59 -4.93
N LEU A 453 5.22 16.02 -4.65
CA LEU A 453 5.34 14.81 -3.84
C LEU A 453 4.86 15.03 -2.40
N SER A 454 5.15 16.19 -1.80
CA SER A 454 4.71 16.50 -0.44
C SER A 454 3.19 16.64 -0.32
N GLU A 455 2.55 17.28 -1.29
CA GLU A 455 1.09 17.40 -1.36
C GLU A 455 0.43 16.03 -1.60
N ALA A 456 1.00 15.21 -2.49
CA ALA A 456 0.54 13.84 -2.72
C ALA A 456 0.69 12.98 -1.46
N LYS A 457 1.80 13.13 -0.72
CA LYS A 457 2.05 12.41 0.53
C LYS A 457 1.08 12.81 1.63
N GLN A 458 0.80 14.10 1.80
CA GLN A 458 -0.19 14.57 2.77
C GLN A 458 -1.60 14.06 2.45
N LYS A 459 -2.00 14.10 1.17
CA LYS A 459 -3.28 13.52 0.71
C LYS A 459 -3.34 12.02 0.99
N ALA A 460 -2.25 11.28 0.72
CA ALA A 460 -2.18 9.86 1.00
C ALA A 460 -2.24 9.53 2.50
N GLU A 461 -1.57 10.31 3.36
CA GLU A 461 -1.62 10.15 4.82
C GLU A 461 -3.02 10.39 5.37
N HIS A 462 -3.76 11.38 4.85
CA HIS A 462 -5.15 11.64 5.23
C HIS A 462 -6.07 10.47 4.87
N LEU A 463 -6.02 10.01 3.62
CA LEU A 463 -6.81 8.86 3.15
C LEU A 463 -6.50 7.57 3.95
N LEU A 464 -5.24 7.39 4.34
CA LEU A 464 -4.80 6.23 5.12
C LEU A 464 -5.31 6.29 6.56
N LEU A 465 -5.44 7.48 7.15
CA LEU A 465 -6.04 7.66 8.47
C LEU A 465 -7.55 7.34 8.45
N GLU A 466 -8.27 7.84 7.45
CA GLU A 466 -9.70 7.55 7.26
C GLU A 466 -9.94 6.04 7.08
N ALA A 467 -9.15 5.38 6.23
CA ALA A 467 -9.24 3.94 6.01
C ALA A 467 -8.98 3.12 7.29
N ARG A 468 -8.07 3.57 8.16
CA ARG A 468 -7.79 2.89 9.44
C ARG A 468 -8.97 2.99 10.41
N GLU A 469 -9.63 4.14 10.49
CA GLU A 469 -10.82 4.29 11.34
C GLU A 469 -11.99 3.44 10.81
N ILE A 470 -12.19 3.35 9.49
CA ILE A 470 -13.19 2.45 8.88
C ILE A 470 -12.95 0.99 9.30
N ILE A 471 -11.72 0.48 9.11
CA ILE A 471 -11.37 -0.91 9.47
C ILE A 471 -11.58 -1.15 10.98
N ARG A 472 -11.26 -0.16 11.82
CA ARG A 472 -11.46 -0.25 13.26
C ARG A 472 -12.95 -0.39 13.62
N LEU A 473 -13.82 0.40 12.99
CA LEU A 473 -15.27 0.35 13.22
C LEU A 473 -15.88 -0.99 12.76
N GLU A 474 -15.46 -1.49 11.60
CA GLU A 474 -15.90 -2.80 11.09
C GLU A 474 -15.49 -3.94 12.02
N ARG A 475 -14.25 -3.88 12.54
CA ARG A 475 -13.76 -4.87 13.50
C ARG A 475 -14.55 -4.83 14.80
N GLN A 476 -14.82 -3.64 15.35
CA GLN A 476 -15.61 -3.49 16.58
C GLN A 476 -17.05 -4.00 16.39
N SER A 477 -17.66 -3.73 15.24
CA SER A 477 -19.01 -4.19 14.91
C SER A 477 -19.07 -5.71 14.76
N SER A 478 -18.05 -6.29 14.11
CA SER A 478 -17.91 -7.75 13.99
C SER A 478 -17.68 -8.42 15.36
N GLU A 479 -16.86 -7.81 16.21
CA GLU A 479 -16.63 -8.28 17.59
C GLU A 479 -17.92 -8.24 18.43
N ALA A 480 -18.72 -7.18 18.29
CA ALA A 480 -20.01 -7.06 18.95
C ALA A 480 -20.95 -8.22 18.56
N LEU A 481 -21.09 -8.48 17.25
CA LEU A 481 -21.90 -9.59 16.74
C LEU A 481 -21.41 -10.96 17.20
N GLN A 482 -20.08 -11.15 17.29
CA GLN A 482 -19.50 -12.40 17.78
C GLN A 482 -19.76 -12.63 19.28
N LYS A 483 -19.76 -11.56 20.08
CA LYS A 483 -20.00 -11.64 21.54
C LYS A 483 -21.47 -11.78 21.90
N PHE A 484 -22.37 -11.32 21.03
CA PHE A 484 -23.81 -11.25 21.30
C PHE A 484 -24.43 -12.56 21.84
N PRO A 485 -24.11 -13.76 21.33
CA PRO A 485 -24.71 -15.00 21.83
C PRO A 485 -24.44 -15.31 23.31
N ASN A 486 -23.34 -14.81 23.88
CA ASN A 486 -22.92 -15.18 25.25
C ASN A 486 -22.91 -14.00 26.23
N ALA A 487 -22.92 -12.76 25.73
CA ALA A 487 -22.88 -11.54 26.53
C ALA A 487 -23.63 -10.42 25.80
N GLN A 488 -24.96 -10.46 25.86
CA GLN A 488 -25.81 -9.60 25.02
C GLN A 488 -25.63 -8.11 25.36
N LEU A 489 -25.59 -7.74 26.65
CA LEU A 489 -25.39 -6.35 27.07
C LEU A 489 -23.98 -5.81 26.71
N GLU A 490 -22.94 -6.63 26.83
CA GLU A 490 -21.57 -6.22 26.44
C GLU A 490 -21.45 -6.00 24.94
N ALA A 491 -22.06 -6.88 24.14
CA ALA A 491 -22.15 -6.74 22.70
C ALA A 491 -22.91 -5.46 22.31
N LEU A 492 -24.02 -5.15 22.99
CA LEU A 492 -24.78 -3.93 22.77
C LEU A 492 -23.95 -2.68 23.05
N ILE A 493 -23.20 -2.63 24.15
CA ILE A 493 -22.31 -1.50 24.48
C ILE A 493 -21.25 -1.31 23.38
N LEU A 494 -20.64 -2.39 22.91
CA LEU A 494 -19.66 -2.36 21.82
C LEU A 494 -20.27 -1.83 20.52
N ALA A 495 -21.48 -2.28 20.16
CA ALA A 495 -22.19 -1.83 18.98
C ALA A 495 -22.62 -0.35 19.07
N ILE A 496 -23.14 0.09 20.22
CA ILE A 496 -23.48 1.50 20.46
C ILE A 496 -22.24 2.38 20.31
N LYS A 497 -21.09 1.93 20.86
CA LYS A 497 -19.83 2.67 20.75
C LYS A 497 -19.39 2.80 19.28
N ALA A 498 -19.42 1.71 18.52
CA ALA A 498 -19.08 1.72 17.11
C ALA A 498 -20.03 2.64 16.30
N ALA A 499 -21.34 2.59 16.57
CA ALA A 499 -22.33 3.45 15.92
C ALA A 499 -22.15 4.94 16.29
N LYS A 500 -21.79 5.24 17.54
CA LYS A 500 -21.50 6.61 18.00
C LYS A 500 -20.23 7.16 17.36
N ASP A 501 -19.16 6.36 17.30
CA ASP A 501 -17.90 6.74 16.67
C ASP A 501 -18.10 6.96 15.15
N LEU A 502 -18.90 6.12 14.48
CA LEU A 502 -19.33 6.32 13.10
C LEU A 502 -20.09 7.64 12.93
N LYS A 503 -21.06 7.94 13.79
CA LYS A 503 -21.83 9.20 13.72
C LYS A 503 -20.94 10.43 13.81
N GLN A 504 -19.91 10.41 14.68
CA GLN A 504 -18.97 11.54 14.79
C GLN A 504 -18.17 11.76 13.50
N LEU A 505 -17.79 10.69 12.81
CA LEU A 505 -17.06 10.75 11.53
C LEU A 505 -17.96 11.19 10.36
N VAL A 506 -19.23 10.79 10.38
CA VAL A 506 -20.19 11.03 9.29
C VAL A 506 -20.92 12.38 9.44
N ASN A 507 -20.70 13.15 10.51
CA ASN A 507 -21.39 14.43 10.78
C ASN A 507 -21.44 15.44 9.62
N ASN A 508 -20.54 15.35 8.63
CA ASN A 508 -20.49 16.24 7.47
C ASN A 508 -20.70 15.52 6.11
N ILE A 509 -20.98 14.21 6.11
CA ILE A 509 -21.11 13.36 4.92
C ILE A 509 -22.45 12.63 4.99
N PRO A 510 -23.25 12.56 3.91
CA PRO A 510 -24.47 11.73 3.90
C PRO A 510 -24.13 10.26 4.17
N LEU A 511 -24.94 9.58 4.99
CA LEU A 511 -24.73 8.17 5.37
C LEU A 511 -24.60 7.20 4.18
N GLY A 512 -25.26 7.51 3.05
CA GLY A 512 -25.16 6.70 1.82
C GLY A 512 -23.82 6.81 1.09
N ASP A 513 -23.02 7.84 1.38
CA ASP A 513 -21.71 8.07 0.78
C ASP A 513 -20.56 7.55 1.65
N TYR A 514 -20.86 7.03 2.85
CA TYR A 514 -19.86 6.45 3.74
C TYR A 514 -19.68 4.95 3.43
N PRO A 515 -18.44 4.44 3.35
CA PRO A 515 -18.16 3.11 2.81
C PRO A 515 -18.66 1.93 3.68
N THR A 516 -19.08 2.16 4.92
CA THR A 516 -19.58 1.09 5.79
C THR A 516 -20.80 1.52 6.61
N LEU A 517 -21.83 0.66 6.62
CA LEU A 517 -23.02 0.76 7.46
C LEU A 517 -23.03 -0.33 8.56
N GLN A 518 -21.97 -1.13 8.64
CA GLN A 518 -21.90 -2.29 9.53
C GLN A 518 -22.12 -1.95 11.02
N PRO A 519 -21.65 -0.80 11.57
CA PRO A 519 -21.98 -0.44 12.96
C PRO A 519 -23.47 -0.25 13.22
N LEU A 520 -24.22 0.28 12.24
CA LEU A 520 -25.67 0.48 12.36
C LEU A 520 -26.41 -0.85 12.22
N VAL A 521 -26.00 -1.70 11.28
CA VAL A 521 -26.57 -3.04 11.09
C VAL A 521 -26.33 -3.90 12.33
N ALA A 522 -25.12 -3.88 12.89
CA ALA A 522 -24.78 -4.63 14.10
C ALA A 522 -25.58 -4.15 15.31
N LEU A 523 -25.73 -2.83 15.48
CA LEU A 523 -26.54 -2.25 16.54
C LEU A 523 -28.01 -2.65 16.41
N HIS A 524 -28.58 -2.53 15.21
CA HIS A 524 -29.98 -2.87 14.95
C HIS A 524 -30.25 -4.35 15.27
N LYS A 525 -29.43 -5.26 14.72
CA LYS A 525 -29.54 -6.70 14.97
C LYS A 525 -29.48 -7.06 16.46
N ILE A 526 -28.57 -6.41 17.20
CA ILE A 526 -28.44 -6.66 18.64
C ILE A 526 -29.67 -6.13 19.39
N LEU A 527 -30.20 -4.95 19.02
CA LEU A 527 -31.38 -4.37 19.67
C LEU A 527 -32.65 -5.20 19.45
N ASP A 528 -32.79 -5.86 18.30
CA ASP A 528 -33.96 -6.67 17.98
C ASP A 528 -34.01 -7.98 18.79
N ASP A 529 -32.85 -8.61 18.99
CA ASP A 529 -32.75 -9.94 19.60
C ASP A 529 -32.39 -9.90 21.10
N ILE A 530 -32.08 -8.73 21.68
CA ILE A 530 -31.66 -8.64 23.08
C ILE A 530 -32.82 -8.95 24.04
N SER A 531 -32.61 -9.96 24.87
CA SER A 531 -33.52 -10.35 25.96
C SER A 531 -32.92 -10.09 27.33
N GLU A 532 -31.59 -9.99 27.44
CA GLU A 532 -30.91 -9.61 28.69
C GLU A 532 -31.22 -8.14 29.02
N ARG A 533 -31.85 -7.89 30.18
CA ARG A 533 -32.22 -6.55 30.64
C ARG A 533 -31.24 -6.00 31.67
N ASN A 534 -30.68 -6.86 32.52
CA ASN A 534 -29.72 -6.43 33.52
C ASN A 534 -28.84 -7.58 34.02
N HIS A 535 -27.74 -7.21 34.67
CA HIS A 535 -26.84 -8.13 35.34
C HIS A 535 -26.51 -7.64 36.76
N PHE A 536 -26.41 -8.57 37.71
CA PHE A 536 -26.10 -8.29 39.11
C PHE A 536 -24.81 -9.03 39.48
N PRO A 537 -23.66 -8.35 39.40
CA PRO A 537 -22.37 -8.98 39.63
C PRO A 537 -22.12 -9.24 41.13
N SER A 538 -21.53 -10.39 41.41
CA SER A 538 -21.01 -10.82 42.70
C SER A 538 -19.52 -11.14 42.60
N GLN A 539 -18.81 -11.06 43.72
CA GLN A 539 -17.38 -11.43 43.79
C GLN A 539 -17.15 -12.95 43.82
N ASP A 540 -18.22 -13.72 44.03
CA ASP A 540 -18.18 -15.17 44.17
C ASP A 540 -19.35 -15.82 43.42
N ALA A 541 -19.19 -17.11 43.13
CA ALA A 541 -20.18 -17.95 42.48
C ALA A 541 -21.55 -17.85 43.15
N LEU A 542 -22.58 -17.58 42.34
CA LEU A 542 -23.96 -17.46 42.79
C LEU A 542 -24.65 -18.81 42.76
N ARG A 543 -25.48 -19.07 43.77
CA ARG A 543 -26.12 -20.37 44.00
C ARG A 543 -27.65 -20.31 44.05
N CYS A 544 -28.20 -19.18 44.47
CA CYS A 544 -29.65 -19.01 44.60
C CYS A 544 -30.06 -17.62 44.13
N VAL A 545 -31.28 -17.54 43.59
CA VAL A 545 -31.95 -16.29 43.26
C VAL A 545 -33.44 -16.42 43.57
N CYS A 546 -34.05 -15.34 44.04
CA CYS A 546 -35.49 -15.28 44.29
C CYS A 546 -36.00 -13.85 44.08
N PHE A 547 -37.11 -13.71 43.37
CA PHE A 547 -37.84 -12.45 43.26
C PHE A 547 -38.67 -12.18 44.51
N SER A 548 -38.82 -10.90 44.87
CA SER A 548 -39.86 -10.51 45.82
C SER A 548 -41.26 -10.72 45.21
N PRO A 549 -42.30 -10.93 46.04
CA PRO A 549 -43.66 -11.18 45.56
C PRO A 549 -44.29 -10.02 44.77
N ASP A 550 -43.80 -8.80 44.96
CA ASP A 550 -44.20 -7.60 44.21
C ASP A 550 -43.38 -7.40 42.91
N GLY A 551 -42.36 -8.24 42.68
CA GLY A 551 -41.48 -8.19 41.52
C GLY A 551 -40.48 -7.03 41.51
N GLN A 552 -40.37 -6.25 42.59
CA GLN A 552 -39.51 -5.05 42.61
C GLN A 552 -38.07 -5.33 43.03
N LEU A 553 -37.86 -6.41 43.79
CA LEU A 553 -36.59 -6.78 44.38
C LEU A 553 -36.13 -8.15 43.89
N LEU A 554 -34.81 -8.30 43.85
CA LEU A 554 -34.14 -9.56 43.57
C LEU A 554 -33.17 -9.88 44.71
N ALA A 555 -33.34 -11.05 45.33
CA ALA A 555 -32.38 -11.60 46.28
C ALA A 555 -31.44 -12.56 45.55
N THR A 556 -30.13 -12.39 45.74
CA THR A 556 -29.11 -13.29 45.22
C THR A 556 -28.23 -13.81 46.35
N ALA A 557 -27.83 -15.08 46.31
CA ALA A 557 -26.97 -15.68 47.32
C ALA A 557 -25.76 -16.39 46.71
N THR A 558 -24.63 -16.29 47.39
CA THR A 558 -23.34 -16.87 46.98
C THR A 558 -23.00 -18.13 47.79
N LEU A 559 -22.09 -18.94 47.25
CA LEU A 559 -21.52 -20.09 47.96
C LEU A 559 -20.69 -19.72 49.20
N LYS A 560 -20.29 -18.45 49.37
CA LYS A 560 -19.49 -17.98 50.52
C LYS A 560 -20.31 -17.24 51.58
N GLY A 561 -21.63 -17.41 51.60
CA GLY A 561 -22.47 -16.84 52.67
C GLY A 561 -22.92 -15.40 52.44
N MET A 562 -22.62 -14.80 51.29
CA MET A 562 -23.09 -13.45 50.98
C MET A 562 -24.47 -13.52 50.31
N VAL A 563 -25.45 -12.82 50.88
CA VAL A 563 -26.78 -12.58 50.29
C VAL A 563 -26.95 -11.10 50.00
N GLN A 564 -27.41 -10.75 48.80
CA GLN A 564 -27.57 -9.37 48.36
C GLN A 564 -29.00 -9.14 47.87
N LEU A 565 -29.58 -8.01 48.26
CA LEU A 565 -30.85 -7.52 47.75
C LEU A 565 -30.62 -6.40 46.76
N TRP A 566 -31.24 -6.52 45.60
CA TRP A 566 -31.13 -5.59 44.49
C TRP A 566 -32.51 -5.05 44.13
N ASN A 567 -32.59 -3.81 43.66
CA ASN A 567 -33.71 -3.44 42.80
C ASN A 567 -33.45 -3.92 41.37
N LEU A 568 -34.47 -3.95 40.52
CA LEU A 568 -34.31 -4.38 39.12
C LEU A 568 -33.39 -3.47 38.29
N GLN A 569 -33.12 -2.25 38.74
CA GLN A 569 -32.16 -1.34 38.08
C GLN A 569 -30.69 -1.65 38.40
N GLY A 570 -30.38 -2.68 39.21
CA GLY A 570 -29.00 -3.06 39.53
C GLY A 570 -28.42 -2.35 40.75
N LYS A 571 -29.21 -1.56 41.47
CA LYS A 571 -28.79 -0.94 42.73
C LYS A 571 -28.94 -1.92 43.87
N LYS A 572 -27.83 -2.20 44.55
CA LYS A 572 -27.82 -2.95 45.81
C LYS A 572 -28.53 -2.15 46.90
N ILE A 573 -29.57 -2.73 47.47
CA ILE A 573 -30.35 -2.16 48.58
C ILE A 573 -29.76 -2.59 49.91
N LYS A 574 -29.43 -3.89 50.03
CA LYS A 574 -28.97 -4.47 51.29
C LYS A 574 -28.03 -5.65 51.03
N GLN A 575 -27.21 -5.97 52.02
CA GLN A 575 -26.31 -7.11 52.02
C GLN A 575 -26.32 -7.78 53.39
N PHE A 576 -26.32 -9.11 53.38
CA PHE A 576 -26.25 -9.98 54.54
C PHE A 576 -25.02 -10.88 54.39
N CYS A 577 -24.26 -11.06 55.47
CA CYS A 577 -23.07 -11.89 55.48
C CYS A 577 -23.26 -13.02 56.50
N HIS A 578 -23.17 -14.26 56.03
CA HIS A 578 -23.21 -15.47 56.83
C HIS A 578 -21.83 -16.13 56.83
N SER A 579 -21.55 -16.94 57.85
CA SER A 579 -20.27 -17.66 58.01
C SER A 579 -20.14 -18.91 57.16
N SER A 580 -21.25 -19.39 56.59
CA SER A 580 -21.37 -20.67 55.87
C SER A 580 -22.06 -20.49 54.52
N ALA A 581 -22.05 -21.55 53.70
CA ALA A 581 -22.65 -21.51 52.37
C ALA A 581 -24.18 -21.37 52.46
N ILE A 582 -24.77 -20.60 51.55
CA ILE A 582 -26.22 -20.47 51.45
C ILE A 582 -26.75 -21.52 50.47
N TRP A 583 -27.74 -22.30 50.91
CA TRP A 583 -28.31 -23.39 50.11
C TRP A 583 -29.65 -23.04 49.47
N SER A 584 -30.45 -22.20 50.14
CA SER A 584 -31.78 -21.80 49.65
C SER A 584 -32.19 -20.47 50.27
N ILE A 585 -32.91 -19.66 49.49
CA ILE A 585 -33.49 -18.40 49.91
C ILE A 585 -34.92 -18.33 49.39
N ASP A 586 -35.82 -17.74 50.16
CA ASP A 586 -37.21 -17.54 49.74
C ASP A 586 -37.83 -16.34 50.45
N PHE A 587 -38.71 -15.63 49.76
CA PHE A 587 -39.47 -14.53 50.33
C PHE A 587 -40.79 -15.03 50.89
N SER A 588 -41.21 -14.50 52.04
CA SER A 588 -42.61 -14.63 52.42
C SER A 588 -43.48 -13.94 51.38
N ARG A 589 -44.68 -14.46 51.15
CA ARG A 589 -45.56 -14.01 50.07
C ARG A 589 -46.03 -12.54 50.23
N ASP A 590 -45.85 -11.92 51.40
CA ASP A 590 -46.15 -10.51 51.69
C ASP A 590 -44.94 -9.60 51.47
N GLY A 591 -43.77 -10.18 51.18
CA GLY A 591 -42.50 -9.50 50.97
C GLY A 591 -41.87 -8.95 52.25
N GLU A 592 -42.41 -9.24 53.43
CA GLU A 592 -41.89 -8.70 54.69
C GLU A 592 -40.70 -9.49 55.25
N LEU A 593 -40.68 -10.80 55.02
CA LEU A 593 -39.66 -11.72 55.52
C LEU A 593 -38.84 -12.30 54.35
N LEU A 594 -37.54 -12.45 54.59
CA LEU A 594 -36.63 -13.22 53.75
C LEU A 594 -36.03 -14.35 54.59
N ALA A 595 -36.27 -15.59 54.18
CA ALA A 595 -35.67 -16.77 54.79
C ALA A 595 -34.38 -17.13 54.06
N ILE A 596 -33.32 -17.40 54.82
CA ILE A 596 -32.00 -17.77 54.30
C ILE A 596 -31.55 -19.06 55.01
N ALA A 597 -31.41 -20.15 54.24
CA ALA A 597 -30.88 -21.43 54.72
C ALA A 597 -29.36 -21.50 54.57
N ASP A 598 -28.68 -21.81 55.65
CA ASP A 598 -27.24 -22.03 55.71
C ASP A 598 -26.88 -23.37 56.40
N ASP A 599 -25.59 -23.62 56.62
CA ASP A 599 -25.13 -24.89 57.22
C ASP A 599 -25.55 -25.09 58.69
N ASP A 600 -25.97 -24.02 59.37
CA ASP A 600 -26.29 -24.02 60.79
C ASP A 600 -27.81 -23.87 61.07
N GLY A 601 -28.63 -23.62 60.04
CA GLY A 601 -30.08 -23.49 60.15
C GLY A 601 -30.69 -22.49 59.19
N VAL A 602 -31.76 -21.82 59.62
CA VAL A 602 -32.47 -20.81 58.82
C VAL A 602 -32.53 -19.49 59.55
N ASN A 603 -32.08 -18.42 58.91
CA ASN A 603 -32.25 -17.05 59.39
C ASN A 603 -33.46 -16.41 58.71
N LEU A 604 -34.44 -15.99 59.51
CA LEU A 604 -35.59 -15.20 59.11
C LEU A 604 -35.31 -13.71 59.33
N TRP A 605 -35.20 -12.97 58.23
CA TRP A 605 -34.95 -11.54 58.23
C TRP A 605 -36.23 -10.77 57.96
N ASN A 606 -36.61 -9.89 58.89
CA ASN A 606 -37.67 -8.92 58.60
C ASN A 606 -37.08 -7.70 57.89
N LEU A 607 -37.56 -7.41 56.68
CA LEU A 607 -37.01 -6.34 55.84
C LEU A 607 -37.44 -4.94 56.30
N LYS A 608 -38.57 -4.81 57.01
CA LYS A 608 -39.08 -3.56 57.58
C LYS A 608 -38.39 -3.21 58.90
N THR A 609 -38.36 -4.15 59.85
CA THR A 609 -37.83 -3.92 61.21
C THR A 609 -36.34 -4.20 61.32
N GLN A 610 -35.76 -4.93 60.36
CA GLN A 610 -34.37 -5.41 60.36
C GLN A 610 -34.06 -6.43 61.46
N GLU A 611 -35.07 -6.99 62.10
CA GLU A 611 -34.88 -8.07 63.08
C GLU A 611 -34.49 -9.39 62.39
N ILE A 612 -33.61 -10.14 63.06
CA ILE A 612 -33.15 -11.47 62.63
C ILE A 612 -33.61 -12.47 63.68
N ASN A 613 -34.22 -13.56 63.24
CA ASN A 613 -34.52 -14.69 64.10
C ASN A 613 -33.99 -15.97 63.48
N ARG A 614 -33.36 -16.81 64.30
CA ARG A 614 -32.74 -18.06 63.86
C ARG A 614 -33.63 -19.23 64.22
N LEU A 615 -34.03 -20.00 63.22
CA LEU A 615 -34.63 -21.32 63.37
C LEU A 615 -33.49 -22.33 63.38
N TYR A 616 -33.26 -22.93 64.54
CA TYR A 616 -32.15 -23.86 64.74
C TYR A 616 -32.47 -25.21 64.12
N HIS A 617 -31.57 -25.69 63.27
CA HIS A 617 -31.48 -27.08 62.82
C HIS A 617 -30.17 -27.68 63.32
N GLY A 618 -30.12 -29.00 63.50
CA GLY A 618 -28.90 -29.68 63.95
C GLY A 618 -27.83 -29.80 62.87
N ILE A 619 -28.24 -29.82 61.60
CA ILE A 619 -27.42 -30.04 60.41
C ILE A 619 -27.92 -29.13 59.27
N SER A 620 -27.07 -28.89 58.27
CA SER A 620 -27.29 -28.06 57.06
C SER A 620 -28.68 -28.22 56.41
N VAL A 621 -29.38 -27.10 56.24
CA VAL A 621 -30.69 -27.02 55.57
C VAL A 621 -30.47 -26.82 54.07
N ARG A 622 -30.91 -27.77 53.25
CA ARG A 622 -30.67 -27.77 51.80
C ARG A 622 -31.70 -26.99 51.00
N SER A 623 -32.94 -26.95 51.47
CA SER A 623 -34.04 -26.28 50.78
C SER A 623 -35.07 -25.80 51.77
N LEU A 624 -35.65 -24.64 51.49
CA LEU A 624 -36.77 -24.08 52.23
C LEU A 624 -37.81 -23.53 51.25
N HIS A 625 -39.05 -23.43 51.70
CA HIS A 625 -40.14 -22.83 50.92
C HIS A 625 -41.22 -22.31 51.85
N PHE A 626 -41.67 -21.06 51.67
CA PHE A 626 -42.84 -20.53 52.36
C PHE A 626 -44.12 -21.15 51.81
N SER A 627 -45.14 -21.29 52.64
CA SER A 627 -46.46 -21.68 52.17
C SER A 627 -47.13 -20.50 51.42
N PRO A 628 -47.82 -20.77 50.30
CA PRO A 628 -48.55 -19.74 49.56
C PRO A 628 -49.59 -18.96 50.38
N ASP A 629 -50.14 -19.56 51.43
CA ASP A 629 -51.08 -18.92 52.37
C ASP A 629 -50.42 -18.08 53.47
N HIS A 630 -49.09 -17.94 53.44
CA HIS A 630 -48.26 -17.22 54.42
C HIS A 630 -48.34 -17.73 55.86
N GLN A 631 -48.80 -18.95 56.12
CA GLN A 631 -48.89 -19.43 57.50
C GLN A 631 -47.62 -20.14 57.97
N PHE A 632 -46.92 -20.77 57.03
CA PHE A 632 -45.88 -21.73 57.34
C PHE A 632 -44.60 -21.51 56.54
N LEU A 633 -43.50 -22.03 57.09
CA LEU A 633 -42.24 -22.27 56.39
C LEU A 633 -41.92 -23.76 56.50
N ALA A 634 -41.59 -24.39 55.38
CA ALA A 634 -41.09 -25.76 55.37
C ALA A 634 -39.59 -25.74 55.11
N THR A 635 -38.86 -26.61 55.81
CA THR A 635 -37.40 -26.74 55.68
C THR A 635 -37.03 -28.21 55.54
N ALA A 636 -36.16 -28.52 54.59
CA ALA A 636 -35.60 -29.84 54.37
C ALA A 636 -34.07 -29.82 54.55
N SER A 637 -33.56 -30.78 55.30
CA SER A 637 -32.18 -30.80 55.78
C SER A 637 -31.43 -32.06 55.39
N LEU A 638 -30.10 -31.97 55.43
CA LEU A 638 -29.19 -33.06 55.03
C LEU A 638 -29.27 -34.27 55.97
N ASP A 639 -29.79 -34.11 57.20
CA ASP A 639 -29.96 -35.20 58.14
C ASP A 639 -31.30 -35.94 57.99
N GLY A 640 -32.05 -35.67 56.92
CA GLY A 640 -33.33 -36.30 56.67
C GLY A 640 -34.51 -35.63 57.37
N GLN A 641 -34.33 -34.53 58.12
CA GLN A 641 -35.44 -33.87 58.80
C GLN A 641 -36.21 -32.92 57.87
N VAL A 642 -37.54 -33.05 57.87
CA VAL A 642 -38.48 -32.04 57.39
C VAL A 642 -39.14 -31.39 58.59
N CYS A 643 -39.06 -30.06 58.67
CA CYS A 643 -39.70 -29.27 59.72
C CYS A 643 -40.67 -28.27 59.12
N LEU A 644 -41.83 -28.14 59.78
CA LEU A 644 -42.86 -27.14 59.49
C LEU A 644 -42.91 -26.13 60.63
N TRP A 645 -42.73 -24.86 60.30
CA TRP A 645 -42.64 -23.75 61.24
C TRP A 645 -43.83 -22.81 61.03
N ASN A 646 -44.40 -22.23 62.09
CA ASN A 646 -45.31 -21.09 61.93
C ASN A 646 -44.52 -19.78 61.84
N LEU A 647 -45.15 -18.71 61.34
CA LEU A 647 -44.53 -17.39 61.30
C LEU A 647 -44.29 -16.75 62.70
N GLU A 648 -44.95 -17.27 63.75
CA GLU A 648 -44.64 -16.94 65.15
C GLU A 648 -43.39 -17.67 65.68
N ARG A 649 -42.64 -18.35 64.80
CA ARG A 649 -41.30 -18.90 65.03
C ARG A 649 -41.26 -20.14 65.92
N ASN A 650 -42.37 -20.87 66.00
CA ASN A 650 -42.47 -22.18 66.64
C ASN A 650 -42.41 -23.30 65.62
N GLN A 651 -41.66 -24.34 65.96
CA GLN A 651 -41.70 -25.61 65.24
C GLN A 651 -43.04 -26.30 65.53
N ILE A 652 -43.87 -26.44 64.51
CA ILE A 652 -45.21 -27.05 64.64
C ILE A 652 -45.08 -28.56 64.56
N LYS A 653 -44.28 -29.03 63.60
CA LYS A 653 -44.20 -30.44 63.27
C LYS A 653 -42.85 -30.81 62.66
N GLN A 654 -42.44 -32.04 62.91
CA GLN A 654 -41.20 -32.63 62.43
C GLN A 654 -41.42 -34.08 62.05
N TRP A 655 -40.85 -34.49 60.93
CA TRP A 655 -40.73 -35.90 60.54
C TRP A 655 -39.37 -36.16 59.88
N HIS A 656 -38.98 -37.42 59.84
CA HIS A 656 -37.63 -37.85 59.47
C HIS A 656 -37.65 -38.89 58.34
N TYR A 657 -36.78 -38.67 57.35
CA TYR A 657 -36.54 -39.56 56.21
C TYR A 657 -35.26 -40.37 56.43
N PRO A 658 -35.17 -41.56 55.82
CA PRO A 658 -34.00 -42.43 55.96
C PRO A 658 -32.74 -41.91 55.25
N SER A 659 -32.87 -40.90 54.38
CA SER A 659 -31.80 -40.34 53.58
C SER A 659 -31.83 -38.81 53.60
N ALA A 660 -30.73 -38.20 53.17
CA ALA A 660 -30.59 -36.76 53.08
C ALA A 660 -31.59 -36.15 52.10
N LEU A 661 -32.08 -34.94 52.40
CA LEU A 661 -33.06 -34.26 51.56
C LEU A 661 -32.38 -33.20 50.69
N THR A 662 -32.81 -33.11 49.44
CA THR A 662 -32.21 -32.21 48.44
C THR A 662 -33.07 -31.01 48.12
N SER A 663 -34.40 -31.17 48.09
CA SER A 663 -35.34 -30.10 47.72
C SER A 663 -36.71 -30.29 48.39
N ILE A 664 -37.40 -29.19 48.67
CA ILE A 664 -38.77 -29.17 49.20
C ILE A 664 -39.59 -28.08 48.51
N SER A 665 -40.88 -28.35 48.26
CA SER A 665 -41.80 -27.37 47.66
C SER A 665 -43.22 -27.57 48.21
N PHE A 666 -43.92 -26.46 48.48
CA PHE A 666 -45.34 -26.49 48.83
C PHE A 666 -46.22 -26.57 47.59
N SER A 667 -47.35 -27.28 47.70
CA SER A 667 -48.42 -27.16 46.71
C SER A 667 -49.05 -25.75 46.73
N PRO A 668 -49.58 -25.25 45.60
CA PRO A 668 -50.20 -23.93 45.53
C PRO A 668 -51.34 -23.70 46.55
N ASN A 669 -52.12 -24.73 46.88
CA ASN A 669 -53.18 -24.73 47.87
C ASN A 669 -52.69 -24.83 49.33
N SER A 670 -51.37 -24.90 49.54
CA SER A 670 -50.71 -25.02 50.85
C SER A 670 -51.05 -26.29 51.65
N GLN A 671 -51.65 -27.33 51.04
CA GLN A 671 -52.05 -28.56 51.75
C GLN A 671 -51.02 -29.69 51.69
N PHE A 672 -50.12 -29.65 50.71
CA PHE A 672 -49.16 -30.71 50.45
C PHE A 672 -47.73 -30.19 50.35
N LEU A 673 -46.78 -31.09 50.60
CA LEU A 673 -45.34 -30.87 50.45
C LEU A 673 -44.75 -31.96 49.55
N ALA A 674 -44.08 -31.56 48.48
CA ALA A 674 -43.20 -32.47 47.74
C ALA A 674 -41.79 -32.38 48.32
N VAL A 675 -41.21 -33.54 48.65
CA VAL A 675 -39.88 -33.65 49.26
C VAL A 675 -39.03 -34.59 48.42
N ALA A 676 -37.88 -34.12 47.95
CA ALA A 676 -36.90 -34.89 47.22
C ALA A 676 -35.77 -35.34 48.14
N SER A 677 -35.32 -36.57 47.94
CA SER A 677 -34.34 -37.25 48.78
C SER A 677 -33.21 -37.85 47.95
N GLU A 678 -32.03 -38.02 48.56
CA GLU A 678 -30.87 -38.68 47.95
C GLU A 678 -31.11 -40.18 47.70
N ASP A 679 -32.19 -40.77 48.22
CA ASP A 679 -32.64 -42.15 47.91
C ASP A 679 -33.27 -42.30 46.51
N HIS A 680 -33.14 -41.29 45.64
CA HIS A 680 -33.72 -41.24 44.29
C HIS A 680 -35.26 -41.23 44.27
N THR A 681 -35.89 -40.83 45.37
CA THR A 681 -37.34 -40.68 45.45
C THR A 681 -37.76 -39.24 45.70
N THR A 682 -38.89 -38.87 45.10
CA THR A 682 -39.66 -37.69 45.49
C THR A 682 -40.95 -38.18 46.14
N ARG A 683 -41.36 -37.59 47.26
CA ARG A 683 -42.57 -38.00 47.98
C ARG A 683 -43.49 -36.81 48.23
N LEU A 684 -44.78 -37.03 48.05
CA LEU A 684 -45.83 -36.06 48.36
C LEU A 684 -46.40 -36.37 49.75
N TRP A 685 -46.44 -35.38 50.62
CA TRP A 685 -46.91 -35.49 52.01
C TRP A 685 -48.01 -34.50 52.29
N ASN A 686 -48.98 -34.85 53.13
CA ASN A 686 -49.85 -33.84 53.75
C ASN A 686 -49.13 -33.14 54.92
N LEU A 687 -49.68 -32.02 55.38
CA LEU A 687 -49.17 -31.33 56.58
C LEU A 687 -49.33 -32.15 57.87
N GLN A 688 -50.11 -33.24 57.83
CA GLN A 688 -50.20 -34.21 58.92
C GLN A 688 -49.00 -35.17 58.96
N GLY A 689 -48.05 -35.08 58.02
CA GLY A 689 -46.90 -35.96 57.98
C GLY A 689 -47.29 -37.39 57.59
N GLU A 690 -48.26 -37.54 56.68
CA GLU A 690 -48.61 -38.79 56.03
C GLU A 690 -48.19 -38.75 54.55
N GLU A 691 -47.59 -39.84 54.07
CA GLU A 691 -47.19 -40.01 52.67
C GLU A 691 -48.41 -40.29 51.80
N ILE A 692 -48.62 -39.46 50.78
CA ILE A 692 -49.74 -39.57 49.84
C ILE A 692 -49.32 -40.31 48.58
N GLN A 693 -48.14 -39.97 48.04
CA GLN A 693 -47.67 -40.47 46.75
C GLN A 693 -46.14 -40.53 46.69
N LEU A 694 -45.62 -41.54 45.99
CA LEU A 694 -44.20 -41.78 45.74
C LEU A 694 -43.90 -41.65 44.23
N PHE A 695 -42.88 -40.87 43.89
CA PHE A 695 -42.31 -40.76 42.54
C PHE A 695 -40.90 -41.33 42.55
N SER A 696 -40.66 -42.36 41.74
CA SER A 696 -39.37 -43.06 41.69
C SER A 696 -38.54 -42.56 40.51
N HIS A 697 -37.27 -42.24 40.76
CA HIS A 697 -36.34 -41.74 39.75
C HIS A 697 -35.11 -42.63 39.63
N GLN A 698 -34.36 -42.50 38.54
CA GLN A 698 -33.13 -43.28 38.32
C GLN A 698 -31.90 -42.65 38.97
N ASN A 699 -31.94 -41.34 39.21
CA ASN A 699 -30.82 -40.57 39.74
C ASN A 699 -31.30 -39.54 40.78
N GLN A 700 -30.35 -38.84 41.39
CA GLN A 700 -30.61 -37.84 42.42
C GLN A 700 -31.37 -36.64 41.85
N ILE A 701 -32.42 -36.23 42.56
CA ILE A 701 -33.21 -35.05 42.24
C ILE A 701 -32.59 -33.81 42.87
N THR A 702 -32.43 -32.76 42.07
CA THR A 702 -31.78 -31.50 42.46
C THR A 702 -32.78 -30.42 42.82
N SER A 703 -33.97 -30.42 42.21
CA SER A 703 -34.98 -29.38 42.37
C SER A 703 -36.39 -29.89 42.05
N LEU A 704 -37.38 -29.30 42.72
CA LEU A 704 -38.81 -29.58 42.55
C LEU A 704 -39.59 -28.30 42.27
N SER A 705 -40.66 -28.38 41.49
CA SER A 705 -41.63 -27.28 41.35
C SER A 705 -43.03 -27.82 41.06
N PHE A 706 -44.02 -27.38 41.82
CA PHE A 706 -45.43 -27.59 41.47
C PHE A 706 -45.87 -26.67 40.35
N SER A 707 -46.83 -27.13 39.53
CA SER A 707 -47.56 -26.26 38.62
C SER A 707 -48.56 -25.39 39.40
N PRO A 708 -48.75 -24.11 39.04
CA PRO A 708 -49.75 -23.25 39.68
C PRO A 708 -51.19 -23.79 39.61
N SER A 709 -51.48 -24.61 38.60
CA SER A 709 -52.76 -25.29 38.39
C SER A 709 -53.01 -26.50 39.30
N GLU A 710 -52.01 -26.91 40.09
CA GLU A 710 -52.03 -28.12 40.93
C GLU A 710 -52.19 -29.45 40.18
N GLN A 711 -51.91 -29.46 38.89
CA GLN A 711 -52.05 -30.68 38.08
C GLN A 711 -50.75 -31.45 37.98
N PHE A 712 -49.61 -30.74 38.05
CA PHE A 712 -48.32 -31.32 37.74
C PHE A 712 -47.25 -31.02 38.79
N LEU A 713 -46.27 -31.92 38.87
CA LEU A 713 -45.03 -31.76 39.60
C LEU A 713 -43.86 -31.94 38.63
N ALA A 714 -42.96 -30.96 38.56
CA ALA A 714 -41.72 -31.06 37.81
C ALA A 714 -40.56 -31.43 38.74
N THR A 715 -39.75 -32.40 38.34
CA THR A 715 -38.59 -32.88 39.09
C THR A 715 -37.34 -32.83 38.21
N ALA A 716 -36.33 -32.06 38.60
CA ALA A 716 -35.05 -31.96 37.89
C ALA A 716 -34.02 -32.94 38.48
N SER A 717 -33.23 -33.57 37.61
CA SER A 717 -32.28 -34.62 37.98
C SER A 717 -30.85 -34.31 37.53
N VAL A 718 -29.88 -34.92 38.23
CA VAL A 718 -28.45 -34.89 37.88
C VAL A 718 -28.17 -35.61 36.56
N ASP A 719 -29.04 -36.50 36.08
CA ASP A 719 -28.87 -37.15 34.76
C ASP A 719 -29.16 -36.24 33.56
N GLY A 720 -29.58 -35.00 33.80
CA GLY A 720 -29.94 -34.06 32.74
C GLY A 720 -31.40 -34.17 32.29
N ILE A 721 -32.24 -34.93 32.99
CA ILE A 721 -33.66 -35.08 32.66
C ILE A 721 -34.50 -34.28 33.65
N VAL A 722 -35.48 -33.55 33.12
CA VAL A 722 -36.60 -33.04 33.92
C VAL A 722 -37.82 -33.89 33.62
N HIS A 723 -38.40 -34.48 34.66
CA HIS A 723 -39.62 -35.26 34.56
C HIS A 723 -40.81 -34.41 34.98
N LEU A 724 -41.91 -34.53 34.25
CA LEU A 724 -43.19 -33.92 34.56
C LEU A 724 -44.18 -35.01 34.93
N TRP A 725 -44.71 -34.95 36.14
CA TRP A 725 -45.61 -35.95 36.71
C TRP A 725 -47.00 -35.34 36.91
N ASN A 726 -48.04 -36.16 36.80
CA ASN A 726 -49.31 -35.83 37.46
C ASN A 726 -49.23 -36.18 38.95
N LEU A 727 -50.14 -35.64 39.76
CA LEU A 727 -50.14 -35.92 41.20
C LEU A 727 -50.52 -37.37 41.57
N GLN A 728 -50.96 -38.18 40.60
CA GLN A 728 -51.23 -39.62 40.75
C GLN A 728 -49.98 -40.49 40.57
N GLY A 729 -48.82 -39.91 40.26
CA GLY A 729 -47.56 -40.65 40.08
C GLY A 729 -47.25 -41.08 38.65
N GLU A 730 -48.05 -40.69 37.68
CA GLU A 730 -47.80 -41.02 36.28
C GLU A 730 -46.90 -39.96 35.63
N GLU A 731 -45.91 -40.44 34.88
CA GLU A 731 -44.99 -39.60 34.14
C GLU A 731 -45.63 -39.12 32.83
N ILE A 732 -45.82 -37.82 32.69
CA ILE A 732 -46.48 -37.18 31.54
C ILE A 732 -45.46 -36.81 30.45
N LYS A 733 -44.29 -36.29 30.84
CA LYS A 733 -43.29 -35.77 29.88
C LYS A 733 -41.86 -35.77 30.44
N GLN A 734 -40.89 -35.89 29.54
CA GLN A 734 -39.45 -35.70 29.80
C GLN A 734 -38.90 -34.53 28.99
N PHE A 735 -38.03 -33.72 29.62
CA PHE A 735 -37.25 -32.67 28.99
C PHE A 735 -35.76 -33.01 29.12
N TYR A 736 -35.06 -33.07 27.98
CA TYR A 736 -33.68 -33.54 27.94
C TYR A 736 -32.69 -32.39 27.83
N HIS A 737 -31.69 -32.40 28.71
CA HIS A 737 -30.54 -31.51 28.70
C HIS A 737 -29.25 -32.28 28.43
N GLN A 738 -28.23 -31.59 27.93
CA GLN A 738 -26.91 -32.16 27.65
C GLN A 738 -26.04 -32.34 28.91
N ASN A 739 -26.47 -31.81 30.05
CA ASN A 739 -25.76 -31.84 31.31
C ASN A 739 -26.77 -31.73 32.47
N TRP A 740 -26.27 -31.84 33.72
CA TRP A 740 -27.06 -31.82 34.96
C TRP A 740 -28.03 -30.65 34.98
N VAL A 741 -29.27 -30.88 35.42
CA VAL A 741 -30.23 -29.81 35.66
C VAL A 741 -30.16 -29.44 37.13
N MET A 742 -29.81 -28.20 37.44
CA MET A 742 -29.60 -27.73 38.81
C MET A 742 -30.88 -27.16 39.45
N SER A 743 -31.79 -26.65 38.63
CA SER A 743 -33.04 -26.01 39.09
C SER A 743 -34.13 -26.15 38.05
N VAL A 744 -35.37 -26.26 38.51
CA VAL A 744 -36.58 -26.24 37.67
C VAL A 744 -37.64 -25.37 38.35
N GLN A 745 -38.37 -24.57 37.57
CA GLN A 745 -39.48 -23.77 38.07
C GLN A 745 -40.57 -23.64 37.01
N PHE A 746 -41.83 -23.71 37.43
CA PHE A 746 -42.95 -23.31 36.58
C PHE A 746 -43.09 -21.79 36.49
N SER A 747 -43.54 -21.31 35.34
CA SER A 747 -44.00 -19.93 35.22
C SER A 747 -45.27 -19.72 36.07
N PRO A 748 -45.56 -18.49 36.54
CA PRO A 748 -46.73 -18.20 37.37
C PRO A 748 -48.08 -18.51 36.69
N ASP A 749 -48.13 -18.48 35.36
CA ASP A 749 -49.31 -18.85 34.56
C ASP A 749 -49.40 -20.36 34.26
N GLY A 750 -48.37 -21.14 34.61
CA GLY A 750 -48.28 -22.58 34.38
C GLY A 750 -48.06 -23.01 32.93
N GLN A 751 -47.84 -22.07 32.00
CA GLN A 751 -47.67 -22.39 30.57
C GLN A 751 -46.26 -22.81 30.21
N TYR A 752 -45.28 -22.40 31.01
CA TYR A 752 -43.87 -22.62 30.74
C TYR A 752 -43.15 -23.26 31.91
N LEU A 753 -42.03 -23.90 31.60
CA LEU A 753 -41.10 -24.48 32.53
C LEU A 753 -39.71 -23.88 32.26
N ALA A 754 -39.09 -23.27 33.26
CA ALA A 754 -37.70 -22.84 33.17
C ALA A 754 -36.79 -23.89 33.82
N THR A 755 -35.67 -24.20 33.17
CA THR A 755 -34.67 -25.16 33.68
C THR A 755 -33.26 -24.58 33.59
N ALA A 756 -32.45 -24.79 34.64
CA ALA A 756 -31.07 -24.34 34.71
C ALA A 756 -30.12 -25.53 34.54
N SER A 757 -29.21 -25.46 33.55
CA SER A 757 -28.32 -26.58 33.22
C SER A 757 -26.85 -26.27 33.49
N GLY A 758 -26.11 -27.31 33.86
CA GLY A 758 -24.65 -27.32 33.96
C GLY A 758 -23.93 -27.22 32.61
N ASN A 759 -24.64 -27.12 31.49
CA ASN A 759 -24.00 -26.81 30.20
C ASN A 759 -23.72 -25.31 30.00
N GLY A 760 -24.13 -24.46 30.96
CA GLY A 760 -23.96 -23.02 30.89
C GLY A 760 -25.18 -22.26 30.34
N ASN A 761 -26.30 -22.94 30.09
CA ASN A 761 -27.54 -22.31 29.65
C ASN A 761 -28.68 -22.60 30.62
N ALA A 762 -29.59 -21.64 30.75
CA ALA A 762 -30.96 -21.90 31.15
C ALA A 762 -31.87 -21.96 29.93
N TYR A 763 -33.00 -22.65 30.07
CA TYR A 763 -33.92 -22.92 28.99
C TYR A 763 -35.34 -22.63 29.45
N LEU A 764 -36.15 -22.06 28.56
CA LEU A 764 -37.60 -21.96 28.71
C LEU A 764 -38.25 -23.00 27.80
N TRP A 765 -39.13 -23.81 28.36
CA TRP A 765 -39.89 -24.84 27.66
C TRP A 765 -41.37 -24.53 27.74
N ASN A 766 -42.15 -24.91 26.73
CA ASN A 766 -43.58 -25.12 26.93
C ASN A 766 -43.84 -26.50 27.55
N ILE A 767 -45.04 -26.70 28.09
CA ILE A 767 -45.43 -27.98 28.70
C ILE A 767 -45.39 -29.17 27.70
N GLU A 768 -45.46 -28.91 26.39
CA GLU A 768 -45.38 -29.92 25.34
C GLU A 768 -43.95 -30.44 25.08
N GLY A 769 -42.92 -29.82 25.65
CA GLY A 769 -41.51 -30.23 25.47
C GLY A 769 -40.76 -29.48 24.38
N GLN A 770 -41.29 -28.37 23.89
CA GLN A 770 -40.61 -27.50 22.92
C GLN A 770 -39.82 -26.43 23.65
N GLU A 771 -38.56 -26.28 23.27
CA GLU A 771 -37.70 -25.20 23.71
C GLU A 771 -38.14 -23.88 23.05
N ILE A 772 -38.46 -22.88 23.87
CA ILE A 772 -38.96 -21.56 23.46
C ILE A 772 -37.81 -20.53 23.43
N GLN A 773 -36.95 -20.54 24.44
CA GLN A 773 -35.88 -19.54 24.59
C GLN A 773 -34.69 -20.13 25.36
N GLN A 774 -33.48 -19.69 25.03
CA GLN A 774 -32.25 -19.99 25.77
C GLN A 774 -31.72 -18.75 26.48
N PHE A 775 -31.14 -18.94 27.66
CA PHE A 775 -30.57 -17.91 28.51
C PHE A 775 -29.11 -18.25 28.82
N PRO A 776 -28.17 -17.75 28.01
CA PRO A 776 -26.78 -18.17 28.07
C PRO A 776 -25.99 -17.53 29.23
N HIS A 777 -25.08 -18.32 29.80
CA HIS A 777 -24.10 -17.91 30.80
C HIS A 777 -22.70 -18.43 30.43
N GLN A 778 -21.66 -17.89 31.07
CA GLN A 778 -20.27 -18.33 30.84
C GLN A 778 -19.89 -19.58 31.65
N ASN A 779 -20.75 -20.01 32.56
CA ASN A 779 -20.55 -21.17 33.43
C ASN A 779 -21.91 -21.72 33.89
N TRP A 780 -21.91 -22.81 34.65
CA TRP A 780 -23.11 -23.53 35.11
C TRP A 780 -24.18 -22.60 35.68
N VAL A 781 -25.41 -22.72 35.16
CA VAL A 781 -26.56 -22.00 35.73
C VAL A 781 -27.05 -22.78 36.94
N THR A 782 -27.10 -22.13 38.10
CA THR A 782 -27.31 -22.78 39.40
C THR A 782 -28.74 -22.69 39.90
N ASN A 783 -29.46 -21.62 39.57
CA ASN A 783 -30.83 -21.38 40.04
C ASN A 783 -31.61 -20.41 39.14
N LEU A 784 -32.93 -20.43 39.27
CA LEU A 784 -33.91 -19.68 38.49
C LEU A 784 -34.98 -19.06 39.39
N SER A 785 -35.47 -17.88 39.02
CA SER A 785 -36.68 -17.29 39.61
C SER A 785 -37.48 -16.56 38.54
N PHE A 786 -38.74 -16.93 38.32
CA PHE A 786 -39.66 -16.09 37.55
C PHE A 786 -40.03 -14.83 38.34
N SER A 787 -40.28 -13.74 37.62
CA SER A 787 -41.01 -12.60 38.18
C SER A 787 -42.47 -12.99 38.44
N PRO A 788 -43.15 -12.35 39.40
CA PRO A 788 -44.54 -12.69 39.74
C PRO A 788 -45.53 -12.52 38.58
N ASP A 789 -45.23 -11.65 37.61
CA ASP A 789 -46.04 -11.43 36.41
C ASP A 789 -45.69 -12.38 35.25
N GLY A 790 -44.67 -13.24 35.40
CA GLY A 790 -44.23 -14.21 34.41
C GLY A 790 -43.50 -13.63 33.20
N LYS A 791 -43.25 -12.32 33.16
CA LYS A 791 -42.62 -11.65 32.01
C LYS A 791 -41.10 -11.67 32.05
N GLN A 792 -40.52 -11.89 33.22
CA GLN A 792 -39.07 -11.88 33.42
C GLN A 792 -38.61 -13.17 34.10
N LEU A 793 -37.37 -13.54 33.81
CA LEU A 793 -36.68 -14.64 34.45
C LEU A 793 -35.34 -14.14 35.00
N ALA A 794 -35.08 -14.40 36.27
CA ALA A 794 -33.77 -14.20 36.85
C ALA A 794 -33.03 -15.54 36.90
N THR A 795 -31.77 -15.53 36.50
CA THR A 795 -30.90 -16.71 36.48
C THR A 795 -29.63 -16.39 37.26
N THR A 796 -29.06 -17.39 37.93
CA THR A 796 -27.76 -17.26 38.61
C THR A 796 -26.78 -18.30 38.12
N SER A 797 -25.49 -17.95 38.12
CA SER A 797 -24.44 -18.85 37.64
C SER A 797 -23.19 -18.82 38.51
N VAL A 798 -22.39 -19.88 38.36
CA VAL A 798 -21.03 -19.98 38.92
C VAL A 798 -20.09 -18.91 38.33
N ASP A 799 -20.46 -18.28 37.21
CA ASP A 799 -19.75 -17.12 36.66
C ASP A 799 -19.79 -15.87 37.58
N GLY A 800 -20.58 -15.92 38.66
CA GLY A 800 -20.72 -14.83 39.63
C GLY A 800 -21.69 -13.74 39.19
N ILE A 801 -22.46 -13.98 38.12
CA ILE A 801 -23.41 -13.02 37.57
C ILE A 801 -24.83 -13.58 37.67
N ALA A 802 -25.72 -12.81 38.31
CA ALA A 802 -27.15 -13.03 38.11
C ALA A 802 -27.59 -12.23 36.89
N ARG A 803 -28.35 -12.83 35.97
CA ARG A 803 -28.90 -12.14 34.80
C ARG A 803 -30.42 -12.05 34.91
N LEU A 804 -30.96 -10.93 34.44
CA LEU A 804 -32.39 -10.71 34.32
C LEU A 804 -32.75 -10.71 32.84
N TRP A 805 -33.67 -11.58 32.47
CA TRP A 805 -34.12 -11.78 31.11
C TRP A 805 -35.56 -11.37 30.97
N GLU A 806 -35.90 -10.76 29.85
CA GLU A 806 -37.28 -10.66 29.41
C GLU A 806 -37.66 -11.89 28.59
N ILE A 807 -38.81 -12.46 28.93
CA ILE A 807 -39.38 -13.60 28.24
C ILE A 807 -40.15 -13.06 27.05
N GLN A 808 -39.65 -13.33 25.85
CA GLN A 808 -40.39 -13.02 24.63
C GLN A 808 -41.52 -14.04 24.53
N HIS A 809 -42.75 -13.64 24.86
CA HIS A 809 -43.93 -14.45 24.57
C HIS A 809 -44.09 -14.57 23.04
N GLN A 810 -43.37 -15.50 22.42
CA GLN A 810 -43.62 -15.90 21.04
C GLN A 810 -45.06 -16.41 20.96
N LYS A 811 -45.99 -15.57 20.45
CA LYS A 811 -47.33 -16.01 20.04
C LYS A 811 -47.24 -16.74 18.69
N VAL A 812 -46.44 -17.80 18.61
CA VAL A 812 -46.46 -18.73 17.48
C VAL A 812 -47.49 -19.81 17.80
N GLN A 813 -48.74 -19.59 17.40
CA GLN A 813 -49.80 -20.61 17.49
C GLN A 813 -49.75 -21.49 16.24
N PRO A 814 -49.43 -22.80 16.35
CA PRO A 814 -49.50 -23.71 15.22
C PRO A 814 -50.97 -24.07 14.90
N PHE A 815 -51.32 -24.02 13.62
CA PHE A 815 -52.59 -24.52 13.09
C PHE A 815 -52.43 -26.00 12.74
N PHE A 816 -53.44 -26.83 12.96
CA PHE A 816 -53.41 -28.23 12.53
C PHE A 816 -54.46 -28.47 11.43
N SER A 817 -53.99 -28.87 10.25
CA SER A 817 -54.82 -29.41 9.17
C SER A 817 -54.55 -30.90 8.99
N GLN A 818 -55.58 -31.66 8.59
CA GLN A 818 -55.49 -33.11 8.38
C GLN A 818 -54.80 -33.41 7.04
N GLY A 819 -53.46 -33.42 7.04
CA GLY A 819 -52.63 -33.80 5.89
C GLY A 819 -51.75 -32.65 5.34
N PRO A 820 -50.78 -32.96 4.47
CA PRO A 820 -49.81 -32.01 3.91
C PRO A 820 -50.50 -30.84 3.22
N ILE A 821 -50.10 -29.61 3.54
CA ILE A 821 -50.68 -28.40 2.93
C ILE A 821 -49.99 -28.11 1.60
N ARG A 822 -50.78 -27.84 0.55
CA ARG A 822 -50.29 -27.55 -0.80
C ARG A 822 -50.22 -26.06 -1.12
N SER A 823 -51.17 -25.28 -0.62
CA SER A 823 -51.26 -23.84 -0.84
C SER A 823 -51.88 -23.14 0.36
N VAL A 824 -51.41 -21.91 0.62
CA VAL A 824 -51.91 -21.03 1.67
C VAL A 824 -52.13 -19.63 1.09
N THR A 825 -53.27 -19.00 1.39
CA THR A 825 -53.56 -17.64 0.95
C THR A 825 -54.34 -16.87 2.01
N PHE A 826 -53.97 -15.62 2.20
CA PHE A 826 -54.79 -14.67 2.97
C PHE A 826 -55.94 -14.16 2.10
N SER A 827 -57.03 -13.78 2.75
CA SER A 827 -58.05 -12.92 2.15
C SER A 827 -57.52 -11.49 1.98
N PRO A 828 -58.01 -10.73 0.98
CA PRO A 828 -57.61 -9.34 0.77
C PRO A 828 -57.83 -8.41 1.98
N ASP A 829 -58.86 -8.66 2.80
CA ASP A 829 -59.12 -7.93 4.04
C ASP A 829 -58.21 -8.35 5.22
N CYS A 830 -57.29 -9.28 4.98
CA CYS A 830 -56.38 -9.91 5.93
C CYS A 830 -57.05 -10.62 7.12
N GLN A 831 -58.37 -10.82 7.14
CA GLN A 831 -59.07 -11.42 8.29
C GLN A 831 -59.07 -12.94 8.26
N LEU A 832 -58.98 -13.53 7.06
CA LEU A 832 -59.12 -14.95 6.82
C LEU A 832 -57.85 -15.54 6.20
N LEU A 833 -57.60 -16.81 6.54
CA LEU A 833 -56.55 -17.62 5.96
C LEU A 833 -57.16 -18.90 5.40
N ALA A 834 -56.91 -19.18 4.12
CA ALA A 834 -57.33 -20.42 3.47
C ALA A 834 -56.15 -21.35 3.22
N THR A 835 -56.34 -22.64 3.51
CA THR A 835 -55.35 -23.69 3.26
C THR A 835 -55.96 -24.84 2.48
N THR A 836 -55.25 -25.38 1.49
CA THR A 836 -55.64 -26.62 0.79
C THR A 836 -54.72 -27.77 1.14
N THR A 837 -55.28 -28.97 1.34
CA THR A 837 -54.51 -30.17 1.66
C THR A 837 -54.31 -31.07 0.44
N LEU A 838 -53.14 -31.69 0.33
CA LEU A 838 -52.81 -32.72 -0.65
C LEU A 838 -53.38 -34.08 -0.21
N ALA A 839 -53.64 -34.99 -1.16
CA ALA A 839 -54.10 -36.33 -0.84
C ALA A 839 -53.00 -37.14 -0.11
N THR A 840 -53.27 -37.57 1.12
CA THR A 840 -52.54 -38.65 1.78
C THR A 840 -53.48 -39.84 1.98
N THR A 841 -53.20 -40.97 1.31
CA THR A 841 -53.87 -42.28 1.41
C THR A 841 -55.40 -42.34 1.16
N THR A 842 -56.15 -41.31 1.50
CA THR A 842 -57.55 -41.08 1.15
C THR A 842 -57.58 -40.01 0.08
N SER A 843 -58.14 -40.28 -1.09
CA SER A 843 -58.21 -39.39 -2.26
C SER A 843 -58.95 -38.05 -2.04
N LYS A 844 -59.36 -37.73 -0.81
CA LYS A 844 -60.17 -36.56 -0.43
C LYS A 844 -59.32 -35.30 -0.24
N GLY A 845 -59.82 -34.17 -0.72
CA GLY A 845 -59.25 -32.84 -0.49
C GLY A 845 -60.02 -32.06 0.57
N PHE A 846 -59.30 -31.28 1.36
CA PHE A 846 -59.89 -30.33 2.29
C PHE A 846 -59.42 -28.92 1.97
N LEU A 847 -60.36 -27.98 1.99
CA LEU A 847 -60.07 -26.57 2.12
C LEU A 847 -60.49 -26.14 3.53
N HIS A 848 -59.59 -25.50 4.26
CA HIS A 848 -59.87 -24.97 5.59
C HIS A 848 -59.79 -23.46 5.57
N LEU A 849 -60.75 -22.81 6.25
CA LEU A 849 -60.73 -21.38 6.54
C LEU A 849 -60.44 -21.17 8.02
N PHE A 850 -59.51 -20.28 8.31
CA PHE A 850 -59.14 -19.86 9.65
C PHE A 850 -59.29 -18.35 9.81
N ASN A 851 -59.57 -17.87 11.03
CA ASN A 851 -59.51 -16.46 11.38
C ASN A 851 -58.09 -16.06 11.84
N ARG A 852 -57.88 -14.76 12.08
CA ARG A 852 -56.62 -14.21 12.64
C ARG A 852 -56.22 -14.83 13.97
N GLU A 853 -57.17 -15.25 14.81
CA GLU A 853 -56.95 -15.80 16.16
C GLU A 853 -56.59 -17.29 16.17
N SER A 854 -56.37 -17.86 14.99
CA SER A 854 -56.05 -19.27 14.80
C SER A 854 -57.21 -20.25 14.99
N GLU A 855 -58.45 -19.75 15.01
CA GLU A 855 -59.64 -20.58 15.06
C GLU A 855 -60.08 -20.99 13.66
N LYS A 856 -60.46 -22.25 13.53
CA LYS A 856 -61.01 -22.81 12.29
C LYS A 856 -62.47 -22.38 12.15
N ILE A 857 -62.76 -21.58 11.12
CA ILE A 857 -64.10 -21.07 10.83
C ILE A 857 -64.91 -22.10 10.06
N GLN A 858 -64.33 -22.70 9.01
CA GLN A 858 -65.06 -23.56 8.09
C GLN A 858 -64.15 -24.62 7.47
N GLN A 859 -64.73 -25.78 7.12
CA GLN A 859 -64.09 -26.84 6.35
C GLN A 859 -64.94 -27.20 5.14
N PHE A 860 -64.32 -27.20 3.96
CA PHE A 860 -64.94 -27.61 2.71
C PHE A 860 -64.43 -29.01 2.39
N HIS A 861 -65.37 -29.92 2.18
CA HIS A 861 -65.08 -31.30 1.82
C HIS A 861 -65.13 -31.44 0.30
N HIS A 862 -64.02 -31.82 -0.31
CA HIS A 862 -63.97 -32.12 -1.74
C HIS A 862 -63.57 -33.59 -1.96
N PRO A 863 -64.22 -34.32 -2.89
CA PRO A 863 -63.94 -35.73 -3.13
C PRO A 863 -62.52 -36.00 -3.65
N ILE A 864 -61.88 -34.97 -4.22
CA ILE A 864 -60.55 -35.00 -4.81
C ILE A 864 -59.68 -33.91 -4.14
N TRP A 865 -58.38 -34.13 -4.01
CA TRP A 865 -57.42 -33.15 -3.49
C TRP A 865 -57.43 -31.83 -4.26
N LEU A 866 -57.13 -30.73 -3.55
CA LEU A 866 -57.16 -29.38 -4.09
C LEU A 866 -55.74 -28.83 -4.24
N THR A 867 -55.48 -28.04 -5.28
CA THR A 867 -54.14 -27.59 -5.67
C THR A 867 -53.91 -26.12 -5.31
N SER A 868 -54.43 -25.21 -6.13
CA SER A 868 -54.39 -23.77 -5.95
C SER A 868 -55.64 -23.28 -5.24
N VAL A 869 -55.51 -22.19 -4.50
CA VAL A 869 -56.61 -21.50 -3.84
C VAL A 869 -56.43 -19.99 -3.97
N SER A 870 -57.52 -19.25 -4.16
CA SER A 870 -57.51 -17.78 -4.28
C SER A 870 -58.84 -17.21 -3.77
N PHE A 871 -58.78 -16.05 -3.10
CA PHE A 871 -59.96 -15.30 -2.66
C PHE A 871 -60.37 -14.24 -3.68
N SER A 872 -61.66 -13.93 -3.76
CA SER A 872 -62.15 -12.74 -4.47
C SER A 872 -61.67 -11.46 -3.79
N TYR A 873 -61.63 -10.34 -4.52
CA TYR A 873 -61.15 -9.05 -4.02
C TYR A 873 -61.88 -8.54 -2.77
N ASP A 874 -63.15 -8.90 -2.59
CA ASP A 874 -64.00 -8.52 -1.46
C ASP A 874 -63.99 -9.56 -0.32
N SER A 875 -63.16 -10.61 -0.44
CA SER A 875 -63.03 -11.71 0.51
C SER A 875 -64.28 -12.60 0.70
N GLN A 876 -65.32 -12.48 -0.14
CA GLN A 876 -66.58 -13.24 0.02
C GLN A 876 -66.60 -14.61 -0.70
N PHE A 877 -65.77 -14.77 -1.71
CA PHE A 877 -65.70 -15.99 -2.50
C PHE A 877 -64.31 -16.59 -2.46
N ILE A 878 -64.25 -17.91 -2.58
CA ILE A 878 -63.01 -18.67 -2.65
C ILE A 878 -63.07 -19.62 -3.83
N ALA A 879 -62.00 -19.63 -4.63
CA ALA A 879 -61.86 -20.55 -5.74
C ALA A 879 -60.69 -21.49 -5.50
N ALA A 880 -60.84 -22.76 -5.86
CA ALA A 880 -59.76 -23.74 -5.84
C ALA A 880 -59.86 -24.70 -7.03
N ILE A 881 -58.72 -25.25 -7.44
CA ILE A 881 -58.66 -26.27 -8.50
C ILE A 881 -58.57 -27.65 -7.85
N SER A 882 -59.40 -28.56 -8.32
CA SER A 882 -59.36 -29.97 -7.96
C SER A 882 -58.38 -30.74 -8.85
N GLY A 883 -57.83 -31.83 -8.34
CA GLY A 883 -56.86 -32.68 -9.04
C GLY A 883 -57.38 -33.34 -10.34
N ASP A 884 -58.69 -33.28 -10.60
CA ASP A 884 -59.30 -33.65 -11.89
C ASP A 884 -59.24 -32.54 -12.95
N GLY A 885 -58.69 -31.37 -12.61
CA GLY A 885 -58.50 -30.25 -13.52
C GLY A 885 -59.72 -29.36 -13.68
N ILE A 886 -60.66 -29.38 -12.72
CA ILE A 886 -61.83 -28.48 -12.67
C ILE A 886 -61.61 -27.42 -11.59
N ALA A 887 -61.96 -26.16 -11.87
CA ALA A 887 -61.94 -25.09 -10.89
C ALA A 887 -63.34 -24.92 -10.28
N TYR A 888 -63.39 -24.76 -8.97
CA TYR A 888 -64.62 -24.64 -8.20
C TYR A 888 -64.64 -23.31 -7.47
N LEU A 889 -65.83 -22.71 -7.36
CA LEU A 889 -66.09 -21.47 -6.65
C LEU A 889 -67.07 -21.72 -5.51
N TRP A 890 -66.70 -21.32 -4.30
CA TRP A 890 -67.55 -21.40 -3.12
C TRP A 890 -67.76 -20.02 -2.49
N ASN A 891 -68.87 -19.87 -1.75
CA ASN A 891 -69.00 -18.82 -0.75
C ASN A 891 -68.34 -19.25 0.58
N LEU A 892 -68.11 -18.30 1.49
CA LEU A 892 -67.53 -18.59 2.82
C LEU A 892 -68.39 -19.55 3.67
N GLN A 893 -69.68 -19.73 3.36
CA GLN A 893 -70.60 -20.62 4.08
C GLN A 893 -70.48 -22.09 3.65
N GLY A 894 -69.63 -22.43 2.67
CA GLY A 894 -69.47 -23.81 2.21
C GLY A 894 -70.30 -24.20 0.98
N GLN A 895 -71.11 -23.29 0.43
CA GLN A 895 -71.94 -23.58 -0.74
C GLN A 895 -71.13 -23.42 -2.02
N GLU A 896 -71.16 -24.45 -2.86
CA GLU A 896 -70.60 -24.41 -4.21
C GLU A 896 -71.50 -23.55 -5.11
N LEU A 897 -70.93 -22.49 -5.68
CA LEU A 897 -71.63 -21.55 -6.54
C LEU A 897 -71.47 -21.89 -8.02
N ARG A 898 -70.28 -22.38 -8.40
CA ARG A 898 -69.94 -22.62 -9.81
C ARG A 898 -68.77 -23.58 -9.99
N GLN A 899 -68.77 -24.25 -11.14
CA GLN A 899 -67.66 -25.04 -11.67
C GLN A 899 -67.20 -24.44 -13.00
N PHE A 900 -65.90 -24.36 -13.22
CA PHE A 900 -65.28 -23.95 -14.48
C PHE A 900 -64.48 -25.13 -15.02
N SER A 901 -64.84 -25.57 -16.22
CA SER A 901 -64.15 -26.64 -16.95
C SER A 901 -63.80 -26.18 -18.36
N CYS A 902 -62.67 -26.68 -18.87
CA CYS A 902 -62.19 -26.40 -20.22
C CYS A 902 -61.87 -27.72 -20.93
N GLU A 903 -61.58 -27.67 -22.25
CA GLU A 903 -61.21 -28.85 -23.05
C GLU A 903 -59.92 -29.55 -22.57
N SER A 904 -59.12 -28.88 -21.75
CA SER A 904 -57.87 -29.36 -21.17
C SER A 904 -57.85 -29.06 -19.67
N PRO A 905 -57.19 -29.91 -18.86
CA PRO A 905 -57.22 -29.80 -17.40
C PRO A 905 -56.60 -28.48 -16.93
N LEU A 906 -57.18 -27.91 -15.88
CA LEU A 906 -56.76 -26.65 -15.29
C LEU A 906 -55.61 -26.85 -14.29
N VAL A 907 -54.66 -25.91 -14.24
CA VAL A 907 -53.39 -26.05 -13.51
C VAL A 907 -53.28 -25.05 -12.36
N CYS A 908 -53.52 -23.77 -12.63
CA CYS A 908 -53.46 -22.71 -11.64
C CYS A 908 -54.57 -21.68 -11.87
N LEU A 909 -54.92 -20.96 -10.81
CA LEU A 909 -55.89 -19.88 -10.84
C LEU A 909 -55.46 -18.71 -9.97
N SER A 910 -55.97 -17.53 -10.29
CA SER A 910 -55.89 -16.33 -9.44
C SER A 910 -57.10 -15.46 -9.69
N PHE A 911 -57.69 -14.91 -8.63
CA PHE A 911 -58.64 -13.81 -8.76
C PHE A 911 -57.92 -12.50 -9.10
N SER A 912 -58.66 -11.62 -9.77
CA SER A 912 -58.33 -10.20 -9.88
C SER A 912 -58.47 -9.52 -8.52
N THR A 913 -57.59 -8.55 -8.28
CA THR A 913 -57.51 -7.75 -7.06
C THR A 913 -58.52 -6.60 -7.02
N SER A 914 -59.19 -6.29 -8.14
CA SER A 914 -60.14 -5.17 -8.23
C SER A 914 -61.54 -5.55 -8.72
N GLN A 915 -61.70 -6.74 -9.32
CA GLN A 915 -62.96 -7.17 -9.93
C GLN A 915 -63.24 -8.65 -9.66
N TYR A 916 -64.49 -9.08 -9.85
CA TYR A 916 -64.88 -10.50 -9.78
C TYR A 916 -64.48 -11.27 -11.04
N TRP A 917 -63.23 -11.10 -11.48
CA TRP A 917 -62.64 -11.80 -12.60
C TRP A 917 -61.68 -12.86 -12.08
N LEU A 918 -61.71 -14.04 -12.70
CA LEU A 918 -60.91 -15.19 -12.35
C LEU A 918 -60.08 -15.56 -13.59
N ALA A 919 -58.75 -15.54 -13.45
CA ALA A 919 -57.87 -16.07 -14.47
C ALA A 919 -57.54 -17.53 -14.15
N ILE A 920 -57.71 -18.41 -15.14
CA ILE A 920 -57.55 -19.85 -15.00
C ILE A 920 -56.65 -20.37 -16.12
N ALA A 921 -55.53 -20.99 -15.78
CA ALA A 921 -54.61 -21.60 -16.75
C ALA A 921 -54.98 -23.05 -17.04
N SER A 922 -54.90 -23.42 -18.31
CA SER A 922 -55.01 -24.80 -18.80
C SER A 922 -53.64 -25.38 -19.18
N VAL A 923 -53.50 -26.71 -19.10
CA VAL A 923 -52.26 -27.44 -19.50
C VAL A 923 -51.87 -27.18 -20.96
N ASN A 924 -52.81 -26.82 -21.83
CA ASN A 924 -52.50 -26.51 -23.23
C ASN A 924 -51.82 -25.12 -23.43
N GLY A 925 -51.59 -24.36 -22.36
CA GLY A 925 -50.97 -23.03 -22.41
C GLY A 925 -51.96 -21.89 -22.61
N THR A 926 -53.27 -22.14 -22.58
CA THR A 926 -54.29 -21.08 -22.63
C THR A 926 -54.65 -20.62 -21.22
N VAL A 927 -54.62 -19.31 -20.97
CA VAL A 927 -55.20 -18.68 -19.78
C VAL A 927 -56.55 -18.08 -20.15
N HIS A 928 -57.59 -18.50 -19.45
CA HIS A 928 -58.95 -18.03 -19.61
C HIS A 928 -59.24 -16.99 -18.53
N LEU A 929 -59.59 -15.77 -18.93
CA LEU A 929 -60.11 -14.76 -18.02
C LEU A 929 -61.64 -14.83 -18.08
N VAL A 930 -62.26 -15.24 -16.97
CA VAL A 930 -63.70 -15.40 -16.85
C VAL A 930 -64.23 -14.48 -15.76
N ASP A 931 -65.50 -14.06 -15.87
CA ASP A 931 -66.17 -13.45 -14.73
C ASP A 931 -66.69 -14.52 -13.74
N TRP A 932 -67.16 -14.08 -12.57
CA TRP A 932 -67.76 -14.99 -11.58
C TRP A 932 -69.02 -15.72 -12.09
N GLN A 933 -69.64 -15.23 -13.16
CA GLN A 933 -70.76 -15.86 -13.86
C GLN A 933 -70.29 -16.84 -14.95
N GLY A 934 -68.99 -17.14 -15.04
CA GLY A 934 -68.44 -18.08 -16.02
C GLY A 934 -68.52 -17.60 -17.47
N GLN A 935 -68.79 -16.32 -17.69
CA GLN A 935 -68.65 -15.72 -19.01
C GLN A 935 -67.17 -15.50 -19.29
N GLU A 936 -66.70 -16.05 -20.41
CA GLU A 936 -65.35 -15.83 -20.88
C GLU A 936 -65.19 -14.41 -21.43
N LEU A 937 -64.27 -13.67 -20.83
CA LEU A 937 -63.98 -12.28 -21.17
C LEU A 937 -62.83 -12.20 -22.18
N GLN A 938 -61.77 -12.98 -21.95
CA GLN A 938 -60.61 -13.00 -22.84
C GLN A 938 -59.79 -14.29 -22.72
N LYS A 939 -59.08 -14.66 -23.81
CA LYS A 939 -58.09 -15.75 -23.85
C LYS A 939 -56.68 -15.24 -24.10
N PHE A 940 -55.73 -15.79 -23.36
CA PHE A 940 -54.30 -15.52 -23.53
C PHE A 940 -53.59 -16.82 -23.91
N HIS A 941 -52.81 -16.80 -24.97
CA HIS A 941 -52.17 -17.99 -25.52
C HIS A 941 -50.67 -17.97 -25.23
N HIS A 942 -50.18 -19.04 -24.61
CA HIS A 942 -48.78 -19.25 -24.31
C HIS A 942 -48.20 -20.41 -25.12
N PRO A 943 -46.88 -20.40 -25.38
CA PRO A 943 -46.21 -21.48 -26.11
C PRO A 943 -46.10 -22.80 -25.32
N SER A 944 -46.41 -22.77 -24.01
CA SER A 944 -46.34 -23.93 -23.12
C SER A 944 -47.31 -23.75 -21.95
N TRP A 945 -47.54 -24.82 -21.18
CA TRP A 945 -48.41 -24.80 -20.00
C TRP A 945 -48.00 -23.72 -18.98
N VAL A 946 -49.00 -23.08 -18.37
CA VAL A 946 -48.85 -21.99 -17.39
C VAL A 946 -49.10 -22.55 -16.00
N TRP A 947 -48.17 -22.34 -15.05
CA TRP A 947 -48.32 -22.79 -13.66
C TRP A 947 -48.35 -21.65 -12.64
N GLY A 948 -48.11 -20.41 -13.06
CA GLY A 948 -48.21 -19.23 -12.23
C GLY A 948 -49.04 -18.16 -12.91
N ILE A 949 -50.09 -17.70 -12.23
CA ILE A 949 -50.85 -16.49 -12.60
C ILE A 949 -50.93 -15.61 -11.36
N LYS A 950 -50.67 -14.31 -11.51
CA LYS A 950 -50.92 -13.29 -10.50
C LYS A 950 -51.44 -12.02 -11.16
N PHE A 951 -52.22 -11.24 -10.44
CA PHE A 951 -52.66 -9.90 -10.86
C PHE A 951 -51.85 -8.83 -10.14
N SER A 952 -51.67 -7.67 -10.79
CA SER A 952 -51.14 -6.47 -10.14
C SER A 952 -52.06 -5.98 -9.02
N SER A 953 -51.55 -5.18 -8.09
CA SER A 953 -52.31 -4.63 -6.97
C SER A 953 -53.53 -3.79 -7.42
N ASP A 954 -53.40 -3.05 -8.52
CA ASP A 954 -54.50 -2.28 -9.15
C ASP A 954 -55.49 -3.14 -9.97
N GLY A 955 -55.14 -4.41 -10.19
CA GLY A 955 -55.92 -5.39 -10.95
C GLY A 955 -56.07 -5.08 -12.42
N GLN A 956 -55.24 -4.19 -12.99
CA GLN A 956 -55.26 -3.82 -14.42
C GLN A 956 -54.33 -4.68 -15.28
N LEU A 957 -53.33 -5.33 -14.65
CA LEU A 957 -52.33 -6.14 -15.32
C LEU A 957 -52.36 -7.56 -14.79
N MET A 958 -52.05 -8.52 -15.65
CA MET A 958 -51.93 -9.93 -15.32
C MET A 958 -50.53 -10.41 -15.69
N SER A 959 -49.85 -11.08 -14.77
CA SER A 959 -48.60 -11.77 -15.07
C SER A 959 -48.77 -13.28 -15.06
N THR A 960 -47.99 -13.92 -15.93
CA THR A 960 -48.06 -15.35 -16.18
C THR A 960 -46.65 -15.92 -16.32
N ILE A 961 -46.40 -17.11 -15.78
CA ILE A 961 -45.20 -17.91 -16.11
C ILE A 961 -45.61 -19.18 -16.85
N SER A 962 -44.94 -19.45 -17.97
CA SER A 962 -45.12 -20.65 -18.79
C SER A 962 -43.86 -21.54 -18.87
N GLY A 963 -44.02 -22.77 -19.38
CA GLY A 963 -42.98 -23.82 -19.52
C GLY A 963 -41.76 -23.50 -20.36
N ASP A 964 -41.79 -22.41 -21.10
CA ASP A 964 -40.62 -21.83 -21.74
C ASP A 964 -39.69 -21.12 -20.74
N GLY A 965 -40.10 -20.95 -19.49
CA GLY A 965 -39.32 -20.34 -18.42
C GLY A 965 -39.39 -18.81 -18.42
N ILE A 966 -40.31 -18.21 -19.18
CA ILE A 966 -40.46 -16.77 -19.35
C ILE A 966 -41.70 -16.27 -18.58
N ALA A 967 -41.52 -15.19 -17.81
CA ALA A 967 -42.62 -14.45 -17.23
C ALA A 967 -43.08 -13.38 -18.23
N ARG A 968 -44.39 -13.27 -18.42
CA ARG A 968 -45.04 -12.31 -19.32
C ARG A 968 -46.01 -11.44 -18.56
N LEU A 969 -46.08 -10.17 -18.93
CA LEU A 969 -47.06 -9.21 -18.43
C LEU A 969 -48.07 -8.90 -19.53
N TRP A 970 -49.35 -8.96 -19.19
CA TRP A 970 -50.47 -8.79 -20.10
C TRP A 970 -51.37 -7.66 -19.61
N ASN A 971 -51.92 -6.89 -20.55
CA ASN A 971 -53.13 -6.13 -20.25
C ASN A 971 -54.35 -7.05 -20.36
N LEU A 972 -55.45 -6.67 -19.70
CA LEU A 972 -56.68 -7.48 -19.71
C LEU A 972 -57.40 -7.49 -21.07
N GLN A 973 -56.93 -6.69 -22.03
CA GLN A 973 -57.40 -6.68 -23.42
C GLN A 973 -56.72 -7.76 -24.28
N GLY A 974 -55.79 -8.56 -23.73
CA GLY A 974 -55.14 -9.67 -24.45
C GLY A 974 -53.81 -9.32 -25.11
N GLN A 975 -53.28 -8.10 -24.92
CA GLN A 975 -51.98 -7.72 -25.45
C GLN A 975 -50.89 -8.02 -24.44
N GLU A 976 -49.82 -8.64 -24.93
CA GLU A 976 -48.59 -8.81 -24.19
C GLU A 976 -47.87 -7.46 -24.11
N ILE A 977 -47.66 -6.95 -22.90
CA ILE A 977 -46.99 -5.67 -22.65
C ILE A 977 -45.48 -5.86 -22.60
N GLN A 978 -45.01 -6.89 -21.89
CA GLN A 978 -43.60 -7.07 -21.57
C GLN A 978 -43.25 -8.55 -21.33
N GLN A 979 -42.05 -8.96 -21.75
CA GLN A 979 -41.42 -10.22 -21.37
C GLN A 979 -40.23 -9.98 -20.43
N PHE A 980 -40.05 -10.86 -19.45
CA PHE A 980 -38.92 -10.83 -18.53
C PHE A 980 -38.00 -12.02 -18.82
N TYR A 981 -36.74 -11.74 -19.18
CA TYR A 981 -35.74 -12.73 -19.57
C TYR A 981 -34.65 -12.88 -18.50
N PRO A 982 -34.81 -13.78 -17.53
CA PRO A 982 -33.71 -14.13 -16.64
C PRO A 982 -32.73 -15.11 -17.31
N PRO A 983 -31.51 -15.23 -16.76
CA PRO A 983 -30.46 -16.10 -17.31
C PRO A 983 -30.76 -17.60 -17.23
N GLN A 984 -31.70 -18.01 -16.38
CA GLN A 984 -32.16 -19.40 -16.19
C GLN A 984 -33.68 -19.44 -16.10
N LYS A 985 -34.28 -20.62 -16.29
CA LYS A 985 -35.75 -20.78 -16.29
C LYS A 985 -36.35 -20.31 -14.96
N ILE A 986 -37.41 -19.50 -15.03
CA ILE A 986 -38.16 -19.05 -13.85
C ILE A 986 -38.94 -20.23 -13.27
N ARG A 987 -38.85 -20.40 -11.95
CA ARG A 987 -39.59 -21.41 -11.19
C ARG A 987 -40.84 -20.82 -10.53
N MET A 988 -40.76 -19.60 -9.97
CA MET A 988 -41.85 -18.95 -9.25
C MET A 988 -41.86 -17.43 -9.49
N MET A 989 -43.05 -16.81 -9.38
CA MET A 989 -43.23 -15.36 -9.35
C MET A 989 -44.10 -14.93 -8.17
N SER A 990 -43.90 -13.69 -7.74
CA SER A 990 -44.79 -13.00 -6.82
C SER A 990 -44.85 -11.51 -7.18
N PHE A 991 -46.04 -10.92 -7.11
CA PHE A 991 -46.17 -9.46 -7.17
C PHE A 991 -46.07 -8.87 -5.77
N SER A 992 -45.60 -7.64 -5.69
CA SER A 992 -45.77 -6.86 -4.47
C SER A 992 -47.25 -6.59 -4.22
N THR A 993 -47.63 -6.61 -2.95
CA THR A 993 -48.98 -6.27 -2.48
C THR A 993 -49.33 -4.80 -2.75
N ASP A 994 -48.33 -3.90 -2.74
CA ASP A 994 -48.56 -2.44 -2.78
C ASP A 994 -47.64 -1.67 -3.75
N SER A 995 -46.77 -2.34 -4.51
CA SER A 995 -45.83 -1.67 -5.43
C SER A 995 -45.80 -2.28 -6.83
N ASP A 996 -45.44 -1.46 -7.83
CA ASP A 996 -45.36 -1.85 -9.26
C ASP A 996 -44.13 -2.70 -9.58
N CYS A 997 -43.88 -3.72 -8.75
CA CYS A 997 -42.69 -4.56 -8.79
C CYS A 997 -43.07 -6.05 -8.87
N LEU A 998 -42.36 -6.77 -9.73
CA LEU A 998 -42.47 -8.21 -9.92
C LEU A 998 -41.20 -8.88 -9.41
N ALA A 999 -41.34 -9.88 -8.55
CA ALA A 999 -40.23 -10.69 -8.08
C ALA A 999 -40.27 -12.08 -8.75
N THR A 1000 -39.14 -12.54 -9.28
CA THR A 1000 -39.01 -13.84 -9.95
C THR A 1000 -37.85 -14.63 -9.37
N THR A 1001 -38.01 -15.94 -9.22
CA THR A 1001 -36.93 -16.84 -8.80
C THR A 1001 -36.62 -17.86 -9.89
N SER A 1002 -35.36 -18.08 -10.23
CA SER A 1002 -34.94 -19.12 -11.18
C SER A 1002 -34.46 -20.41 -10.50
N GLU A 1003 -34.31 -21.48 -11.30
CA GLU A 1003 -33.90 -22.81 -10.84
C GLU A 1003 -32.56 -22.85 -10.10
N ASP A 1004 -31.64 -21.94 -10.41
CA ASP A 1004 -30.33 -21.79 -9.77
C ASP A 1004 -30.35 -21.00 -8.45
N GLY A 1005 -31.54 -20.57 -7.99
CA GLY A 1005 -31.69 -19.80 -6.76
C GLY A 1005 -31.45 -18.29 -6.91
N LEU A 1006 -31.32 -17.79 -8.15
CA LEU A 1006 -31.28 -16.35 -8.41
C LEU A 1006 -32.67 -15.73 -8.22
N ILE A 1007 -32.70 -14.60 -7.51
CA ILE A 1007 -33.89 -13.78 -7.29
C ILE A 1007 -33.67 -12.47 -8.04
N CYS A 1008 -34.63 -12.12 -8.91
CA CYS A 1008 -34.64 -10.87 -9.67
C CYS A 1008 -35.90 -10.07 -9.35
N LEU A 1009 -35.71 -8.77 -9.14
CA LEU A 1009 -36.78 -7.78 -8.99
C LEU A 1009 -36.89 -6.96 -10.27
N TRP A 1010 -38.11 -6.81 -10.78
CA TRP A 1010 -38.40 -6.14 -12.05
C TRP A 1010 -39.45 -5.05 -11.86
N THR A 1011 -39.29 -3.94 -12.55
CA THR A 1011 -40.40 -2.99 -12.77
C THR A 1011 -41.32 -3.51 -13.87
N PHE A 1012 -42.57 -3.05 -13.91
CA PHE A 1012 -43.49 -3.39 -15.00
C PHE A 1012 -43.06 -2.87 -16.38
N GLN A 1013 -42.09 -1.94 -16.43
CA GLN A 1013 -41.45 -1.48 -17.67
C GLN A 1013 -40.34 -2.41 -18.17
N GLY A 1014 -40.11 -3.55 -17.51
CA GLY A 1014 -39.08 -4.51 -17.89
C GLY A 1014 -37.67 -4.19 -17.37
N LYS A 1015 -37.52 -3.16 -16.52
CA LYS A 1015 -36.22 -2.80 -15.94
C LYS A 1015 -35.95 -3.66 -14.72
N GLU A 1016 -34.82 -4.35 -14.72
CA GLU A 1016 -34.30 -5.03 -13.54
C GLU A 1016 -33.92 -3.99 -12.48
N ILE A 1017 -34.54 -4.07 -11.31
CA ILE A 1017 -34.28 -3.19 -10.16
C ILE A 1017 -33.07 -3.71 -9.40
N GLN A 1018 -33.07 -5.02 -9.11
CA GLN A 1018 -32.05 -5.67 -8.31
C GLN A 1018 -31.98 -7.16 -8.65
N ARG A 1019 -30.79 -7.75 -8.52
CA ARG A 1019 -30.56 -9.19 -8.59
C ARG A 1019 -29.66 -9.64 -7.45
N PHE A 1020 -30.02 -10.76 -6.84
CA PHE A 1020 -29.20 -11.37 -5.80
C PHE A 1020 -29.44 -12.89 -5.76
N TYR A 1021 -28.44 -13.61 -5.26
CA TYR A 1021 -28.48 -15.07 -5.17
C TYR A 1021 -28.87 -15.51 -3.77
N ASN A 1022 -29.75 -16.50 -3.70
CA ASN A 1022 -29.92 -17.30 -2.52
C ASN A 1022 -28.63 -18.13 -2.28
N PRO A 1023 -27.97 -18.05 -1.11
CA PRO A 1023 -26.78 -18.84 -0.79
C PRO A 1023 -27.02 -20.34 -0.98
N PRO A 1024 -26.00 -21.11 -1.41
CA PRO A 1024 -26.22 -22.38 -2.09
C PRO A 1024 -26.56 -23.49 -1.10
N THR A 1025 -27.82 -23.90 -1.01
CA THR A 1025 -28.20 -25.19 -0.39
C THR A 1025 -29.38 -25.89 -1.05
N SER A 1026 -30.35 -25.19 -1.64
CA SER A 1026 -31.47 -25.85 -2.32
C SER A 1026 -32.30 -24.85 -3.17
N PRO A 1027 -33.04 -25.32 -4.20
CA PRO A 1027 -33.87 -24.44 -5.01
C PRO A 1027 -35.05 -23.89 -4.21
N ILE A 1028 -35.45 -22.65 -4.54
CA ILE A 1028 -36.58 -21.98 -3.91
C ILE A 1028 -37.88 -22.66 -4.37
N ILE A 1029 -38.68 -23.12 -3.42
CA ILE A 1029 -39.98 -23.74 -3.65
C ILE A 1029 -41.08 -22.68 -3.75
N ASN A 1030 -41.00 -21.62 -2.95
CA ASN A 1030 -42.02 -20.58 -2.91
C ASN A 1030 -41.43 -19.21 -2.51
N LEU A 1031 -42.07 -18.15 -3.00
CA LEU A 1031 -41.71 -16.76 -2.79
C LEU A 1031 -42.97 -15.95 -2.49
N SER A 1032 -42.94 -15.21 -1.39
CA SER A 1032 -43.91 -14.15 -1.12
C SER A 1032 -43.19 -12.83 -0.94
N PHE A 1033 -43.85 -11.75 -1.33
CA PHE A 1033 -43.25 -10.44 -1.48
C PHE A 1033 -44.25 -9.36 -1.10
N ASN A 1034 -43.88 -8.46 -0.19
CA ASN A 1034 -44.64 -7.24 0.11
C ASN A 1034 -43.82 -5.99 -0.28
N SER A 1035 -44.32 -4.79 -0.02
CA SER A 1035 -43.66 -3.54 -0.44
C SER A 1035 -42.27 -3.28 0.18
N GLN A 1036 -41.85 -4.04 1.20
CA GLN A 1036 -40.59 -3.81 1.93
C GLN A 1036 -39.70 -5.06 2.03
N LEU A 1037 -40.30 -6.25 2.09
CA LEU A 1037 -39.69 -7.52 2.46
C LEU A 1037 -40.06 -8.63 1.49
N MET A 1038 -39.12 -9.56 1.29
CA MET A 1038 -39.33 -10.82 0.59
C MET A 1038 -39.13 -11.99 1.54
N ALA A 1039 -39.95 -13.02 1.41
CA ALA A 1039 -39.81 -14.28 2.11
C ALA A 1039 -39.64 -15.41 1.10
N THR A 1040 -38.57 -16.20 1.24
CA THR A 1040 -38.32 -17.39 0.40
C THR A 1040 -38.33 -18.66 1.22
N VAL A 1041 -38.88 -19.73 0.64
CA VAL A 1041 -38.84 -21.08 1.22
C VAL A 1041 -38.02 -21.97 0.30
N CYS A 1042 -37.07 -22.70 0.87
CA CYS A 1042 -36.18 -23.59 0.14
C CYS A 1042 -36.51 -25.07 0.43
N GLU A 1043 -36.12 -25.98 -0.47
CA GLU A 1043 -36.41 -27.42 -0.36
C GLU A 1043 -35.76 -28.11 0.85
N ASP A 1044 -34.70 -27.53 1.38
CA ASP A 1044 -34.06 -27.93 2.64
C ASP A 1044 -34.82 -27.52 3.92
N GLY A 1045 -35.99 -26.89 3.79
CA GLY A 1045 -36.81 -26.43 4.92
C GLY A 1045 -36.33 -25.10 5.54
N ILE A 1046 -35.46 -24.36 4.85
CA ILE A 1046 -34.99 -23.05 5.29
C ILE A 1046 -35.93 -21.96 4.75
N VAL A 1047 -36.34 -21.05 5.65
CA VAL A 1047 -37.07 -19.82 5.30
C VAL A 1047 -36.15 -18.63 5.52
N ARG A 1048 -36.04 -17.76 4.52
CA ARG A 1048 -35.21 -16.55 4.57
C ARG A 1048 -36.06 -15.31 4.35
N LEU A 1049 -35.81 -14.28 5.16
CA LEU A 1049 -36.36 -12.94 5.00
C LEU A 1049 -35.30 -12.03 4.39
N TRP A 1050 -35.69 -11.30 3.36
CA TRP A 1050 -34.81 -10.44 2.58
C TRP A 1050 -35.35 -9.01 2.54
N THR A 1051 -34.45 -8.04 2.53
CA THR A 1051 -34.77 -6.70 2.05
C THR A 1051 -34.86 -6.68 0.53
N LEU A 1052 -35.51 -5.65 0.00
CA LEU A 1052 -35.53 -5.35 -1.44
C LEU A 1052 -34.14 -5.15 -2.05
N GLU A 1053 -33.16 -4.75 -1.25
CA GLU A 1053 -31.78 -4.54 -1.67
C GLU A 1053 -30.96 -5.84 -1.76
N GLY A 1054 -31.56 -6.98 -1.35
CA GLY A 1054 -30.91 -8.29 -1.37
C GLY A 1054 -30.10 -8.61 -0.11
N GLN A 1055 -30.35 -7.90 1.00
CA GLN A 1055 -29.76 -8.25 2.30
C GLN A 1055 -30.63 -9.27 3.03
N GLU A 1056 -30.01 -10.32 3.56
CA GLU A 1056 -30.69 -11.29 4.41
C GLU A 1056 -30.89 -10.69 5.81
N LEU A 1057 -32.15 -10.50 6.21
CA LEU A 1057 -32.51 -10.02 7.55
C LEU A 1057 -32.47 -11.16 8.57
N GLN A 1058 -33.04 -12.30 8.20
CA GLN A 1058 -33.22 -13.41 9.12
C GLN A 1058 -33.33 -14.74 8.36
N GLN A 1059 -32.76 -15.79 8.95
CA GLN A 1059 -32.87 -17.17 8.46
C GLN A 1059 -33.45 -18.07 9.55
N PHE A 1060 -34.46 -18.85 9.17
CA PHE A 1060 -35.06 -19.88 10.01
C PHE A 1060 -34.80 -21.25 9.41
N ARG A 1061 -34.24 -22.16 10.19
CA ARG A 1061 -34.18 -23.58 9.82
C ARG A 1061 -35.34 -24.30 10.49
N LEU A 1062 -36.27 -24.80 9.69
CA LEU A 1062 -37.47 -25.44 10.21
C LEU A 1062 -37.24 -26.96 10.33
N LYS A 1063 -37.83 -27.57 11.37
CA LYS A 1063 -37.73 -29.03 11.61
C LYS A 1063 -38.44 -29.85 10.54
N ASN A 1064 -39.51 -29.31 9.96
CA ASN A 1064 -40.31 -29.95 8.91
C ASN A 1064 -40.25 -29.11 7.63
N PRO A 1065 -40.24 -29.73 6.43
CA PRO A 1065 -40.17 -28.99 5.19
C PRO A 1065 -41.43 -28.13 5.01
N ALA A 1066 -41.21 -26.86 4.72
CA ALA A 1066 -42.28 -25.92 4.42
C ALA A 1066 -42.66 -26.05 2.93
N SER A 1067 -43.96 -26.03 2.64
CA SER A 1067 -44.51 -26.19 1.30
C SER A 1067 -44.85 -24.85 0.64
N CYS A 1068 -45.25 -23.85 1.44
CA CYS A 1068 -45.59 -22.53 0.94
C CYS A 1068 -45.44 -21.43 2.00
N VAL A 1069 -45.27 -20.20 1.52
CA VAL A 1069 -45.20 -18.98 2.32
C VAL A 1069 -46.08 -17.91 1.70
N ASN A 1070 -46.74 -17.09 2.51
CA ASN A 1070 -47.56 -15.98 2.03
C ASN A 1070 -47.59 -14.83 3.05
N PHE A 1071 -47.36 -13.59 2.60
CA PHE A 1071 -47.61 -12.39 3.39
C PHE A 1071 -49.11 -12.04 3.38
N SER A 1072 -49.60 -11.43 4.46
CA SER A 1072 -50.90 -10.73 4.43
C SER A 1072 -50.81 -9.49 3.54
N SER A 1073 -51.94 -9.04 3.00
CA SER A 1073 -52.00 -7.83 2.15
C SER A 1073 -51.54 -6.56 2.89
N ASP A 1074 -51.70 -6.51 4.21
CA ASP A 1074 -51.21 -5.42 5.06
C ASP A 1074 -49.74 -5.58 5.49
N GLY A 1075 -49.06 -6.66 5.09
CA GLY A 1075 -47.67 -6.94 5.44
C GLY A 1075 -47.41 -7.30 6.92
N SER A 1076 -48.43 -7.25 7.78
CA SER A 1076 -48.31 -7.46 9.22
C SER A 1076 -48.10 -8.93 9.64
N LEU A 1077 -48.47 -9.88 8.78
CA LEU A 1077 -48.43 -11.31 9.04
C LEU A 1077 -47.68 -12.06 7.94
N LEU A 1078 -46.96 -13.11 8.35
CA LEU A 1078 -46.37 -14.10 7.46
C LEU A 1078 -46.91 -15.49 7.80
N ALA A 1079 -47.58 -16.14 6.85
CA ALA A 1079 -48.03 -17.52 6.99
C ALA A 1079 -47.03 -18.48 6.34
N ILE A 1080 -46.61 -19.50 7.08
CA ILE A 1080 -45.74 -20.58 6.59
C ILE A 1080 -46.47 -21.91 6.77
N ALA A 1081 -46.72 -22.63 5.68
CA ALA A 1081 -47.35 -23.95 5.74
C ALA A 1081 -46.34 -25.08 5.57
N PHE A 1082 -46.63 -26.21 6.21
CA PHE A 1082 -45.74 -27.35 6.33
C PHE A 1082 -46.34 -28.62 5.74
N THR A 1083 -45.46 -29.55 5.34
CA THR A 1083 -45.86 -30.86 4.82
C THR A 1083 -46.45 -31.80 5.88
N ASP A 1084 -46.31 -31.48 7.16
CA ASP A 1084 -46.93 -32.23 8.26
C ASP A 1084 -48.39 -31.82 8.52
N GLY A 1085 -48.90 -30.87 7.73
CA GLY A 1085 -50.25 -30.33 7.88
C GLY A 1085 -50.34 -29.13 8.82
N THR A 1086 -49.22 -28.60 9.31
CA THR A 1086 -49.23 -27.41 10.15
C THR A 1086 -49.14 -26.12 9.34
N VAL A 1087 -49.75 -25.04 9.84
CA VAL A 1087 -49.43 -23.66 9.43
C VAL A 1087 -48.90 -22.93 10.64
N ARG A 1088 -47.93 -22.04 10.45
CA ARG A 1088 -47.51 -21.09 11.48
C ARG A 1088 -47.75 -19.67 10.97
N LEU A 1089 -48.41 -18.87 11.79
CA LEU A 1089 -48.49 -17.42 11.59
C LEU A 1089 -47.39 -16.75 12.39
N TRP A 1090 -46.65 -15.89 11.71
CA TRP A 1090 -45.65 -15.02 12.29
C TRP A 1090 -46.25 -13.62 12.44
N ARG A 1091 -46.12 -13.03 13.63
CA ARG A 1091 -46.63 -11.70 14.00
C ARG A 1091 -45.44 -10.83 14.44
N GLY A 1092 -45.47 -9.54 14.15
CA GLY A 1092 -44.49 -8.56 14.66
C GLY A 1092 -43.41 -8.11 13.67
N LEU A 1093 -43.63 -8.24 12.35
CA LEU A 1093 -42.72 -7.70 11.34
C LEU A 1093 -42.63 -6.16 11.41
N GLU A 1094 -43.72 -5.49 11.79
CA GLU A 1094 -43.74 -4.04 12.01
C GLU A 1094 -43.06 -3.63 13.32
N ASP A 1095 -43.16 -4.42 14.40
CA ASP A 1095 -42.52 -4.10 15.69
C ASP A 1095 -40.99 -4.16 15.61
N GLN A 1096 -40.42 -5.03 14.76
CA GLN A 1096 -38.97 -5.05 14.52
C GLN A 1096 -38.47 -3.86 13.68
N LEU A 1097 -39.33 -3.24 12.85
CA LEU A 1097 -39.00 -2.01 12.12
C LEU A 1097 -39.32 -0.73 12.92
N ALA A 1098 -40.38 -0.75 13.74
CA ALA A 1098 -40.83 0.38 14.56
C ALA A 1098 -40.01 0.53 15.86
N ALA A 1099 -39.50 -0.55 16.46
CA ALA A 1099 -38.67 -0.47 17.65
C ALA A 1099 -37.33 0.25 17.40
N GLY A 1100 -36.81 0.19 16.16
CA GLY A 1100 -35.62 0.94 15.75
C GLY A 1100 -35.85 2.43 15.54
N TYR A 1101 -37.05 2.85 15.09
CA TYR A 1101 -37.36 4.25 14.77
C TYR A 1101 -37.98 5.02 15.96
N GLN A 1102 -38.91 4.41 16.70
CA GLN A 1102 -39.64 5.08 17.76
C GLN A 1102 -38.77 5.34 19.01
N TRP A 1103 -37.88 4.39 19.35
CA TRP A 1103 -36.95 4.58 20.48
C TRP A 1103 -35.87 5.63 20.17
N LEU A 1104 -35.43 5.72 18.91
CA LEU A 1104 -34.43 6.70 18.48
C LEU A 1104 -35.04 8.12 18.46
N GLU A 1105 -36.32 8.26 18.09
CA GLU A 1105 -37.09 9.49 18.25
C GLU A 1105 -37.35 9.83 19.74
N ASP A 1106 -37.80 8.88 20.56
CA ASP A 1106 -38.13 9.10 21.98
C ASP A 1106 -36.88 9.42 22.82
N TYR A 1107 -35.73 8.82 22.52
CA TYR A 1107 -34.46 9.11 23.17
C TYR A 1107 -33.89 10.49 22.77
N LEU A 1108 -34.09 10.92 21.52
CA LEU A 1108 -33.75 12.26 21.03
C LEU A 1108 -34.65 13.35 21.64
N LEU A 1109 -35.91 13.02 21.96
CA LEU A 1109 -36.86 13.90 22.64
C LEU A 1109 -36.63 13.99 24.15
N GLN A 1110 -36.16 12.93 24.82
CA GLN A 1110 -35.97 12.91 26.28
C GLN A 1110 -34.67 13.59 26.78
N TYR A 1111 -33.62 13.72 25.96
CA TYR A 1111 -32.33 14.28 26.41
C TYR A 1111 -31.74 15.35 25.47
N PRO A 1112 -32.39 16.53 25.31
CA PRO A 1112 -31.92 17.57 24.39
C PRO A 1112 -30.71 18.39 24.89
N LYS A 1113 -30.22 18.17 26.12
CA LYS A 1113 -29.24 19.07 26.79
C LYS A 1113 -27.95 18.42 27.28
N THR A 1114 -27.66 17.19 26.89
CA THR A 1114 -26.39 16.51 27.22
C THR A 1114 -25.40 16.57 26.06
N PHE A 1115 -25.31 17.74 25.41
CA PHE A 1115 -24.24 18.09 24.47
C PHE A 1115 -23.81 19.55 24.70
N SER A 1116 -22.86 19.72 25.62
CA SER A 1116 -21.67 20.55 25.37
C SER A 1116 -20.47 19.61 25.27
#